data_AF-A0A420XLS1-F1
#
_entry.id   AF-A0A420XLS1-F1
#
_cell.length_a   1.000
_cell.length_b   1.000
_cell.length_c   1.000
_cell.angle_alpha   90.00
_cell.angle_beta   90.00
_cell.angle_gamma   90.00
#
_symmetry.space_group_name_H-M   'P 1'
#
loop_
_entity.id
_entity.type
_entity.pdbx_description
1 polymer ?
#
loop_
_entity_poly.entity_id
_entity_poly.type
_entity_poly.pdbx_seq_one_letter_code
_entity_poly.pdbx_strand_id
1 'polypeptide(L)'
;MTAVPALLSRGKRTVMDALPKPARTRLRLVRKALLGPLPPPPKPAPPPPPPKPPAPPRPREVTMHVPVRPGDEQPVVLRELRMTAPAEKFVPKVLQREDLAGYEASSFPHFLAALSEAPAGAVLDIGLNVGPYALLARSCSEREVVGFEPTPDLARIARVTGARNGLPYLVEEVALGDAEGTAQLYLSDTSDSSNSLNPDFRPNHTSIEVPLETLDAWVARTGVVPGLLKVDTETTEPAVLRGAARTVAEHRPWVFCEVLHGRGEEELTRAIADWGYTWYHLTGPGPLEPAAEIVGDKQMEHFMWLFVPEPLSAGHWELADAWRRALDATRDAPPPVSQQPGSQQPQHVVMLVSNDVSTDTRVKKVALAVARMGLRVTVLGITGEPEPVVTALGPVTVVRVPVDYRLREARRTRRESARRWRPPLGYPDREARLTAWARVRVTARRGRSAAGRLKQARAQGERPVALAAQSYALRATVIGRGTAVKARSKAGSELDRALKKGWRVWDGAWHRTAVGASWRRLLPEVGDYELAMGPVLDLLGADLVHAHDVQVVGIAADASSRALLAARPRRVPWLYDAHEYVRGLSQYGGRTRRVVAAWADLEAEFVRSAARVITVSEPIADQLVADYGLEQRPAVVLNIPSTGAASRRGGASLRAACGLGDEVPLLVYSGGVTKARGVDTAIAALRELPGVHLAVNCVPHSRTVYVERLREQAQEQGVADRVHFVDPVAPGEVVGFLSSADVGLVPILHYPSHEMAMTNKLFEYILAGLPLCVSDVRTQAEFVTSRGLGTVHRAEDPADLARAAREALDRRAELRAAVAEPALRAEFSWAGQEAHIAEVYSQVLGVPLTLSGDDFDEGVAERRLSPSESGLADVLFPTES
;
A
#
# COMPACT_ATOMS: atom_id res chain seq x y z
N MET A 1 22.18 -33.70 25.38
CA MET A 1 21.32 -34.00 26.55
C MET A 1 22.15 -34.78 27.56
N THR A 2 22.63 -34.15 28.65
CA THR A 2 23.04 -34.76 29.95
C THR A 2 23.80 -33.73 30.81
N ALA A 3 23.12 -32.70 31.35
CA ALA A 3 23.70 -31.83 32.40
C ALA A 3 22.65 -30.95 33.14
N VAL A 4 21.40 -31.41 33.26
CA VAL A 4 20.31 -30.65 33.94
C VAL A 4 19.66 -31.38 35.13
N PRO A 5 19.72 -32.73 35.29
CA PRO A 5 19.07 -33.37 36.44
C PRO A 5 19.78 -33.17 37.81
N ALA A 6 21.04 -32.75 37.85
CA ALA A 6 21.82 -32.70 39.10
C ALA A 6 21.52 -31.49 40.01
N LEU A 7 20.78 -30.47 39.53
CA LEU A 7 20.45 -29.27 40.31
C LEU A 7 19.07 -29.31 41.01
N LEU A 8 18.27 -30.35 40.75
CA LEU A 8 16.91 -30.47 41.32
C LEU A 8 16.79 -31.54 42.42
N SER A 9 17.85 -32.29 42.73
CA SER A 9 17.83 -33.38 43.72
C SER A 9 18.38 -33.03 45.11
N ARG A 10 18.95 -31.83 45.30
CA ARG A 10 19.37 -31.36 46.64
C ARG A 10 18.35 -30.38 47.20
N GLY A 11 17.50 -30.89 48.07
CA GLY A 11 16.46 -30.14 48.76
C GLY A 11 16.99 -28.91 49.47
N LYS A 12 16.56 -27.74 48.99
CA LYS A 12 16.39 -26.54 49.81
C LYS A 12 15.06 -25.90 49.44
N ARG A 13 14.03 -26.23 50.23
CA ARG A 13 12.69 -25.60 50.23
C ARG A 13 12.76 -24.06 50.34
N THR A 14 13.90 -23.50 50.71
CA THR A 14 14.12 -22.08 51.02
C THR A 14 14.14 -21.11 49.82
N VAL A 15 14.20 -21.57 48.56
CA VAL A 15 14.10 -20.65 47.39
C VAL A 15 12.65 -20.51 46.91
N MET A 16 11.81 -21.53 47.09
CA MET A 16 10.42 -21.49 46.63
C MET A 16 9.55 -20.55 47.47
N ASP A 17 9.84 -20.37 48.76
CA ASP A 17 9.09 -19.50 49.67
C ASP A 17 9.36 -18.00 49.48
N ALA A 18 10.40 -17.63 48.73
CA ALA A 18 10.74 -16.24 48.43
C ALA A 18 9.97 -15.65 47.21
N LEU A 19 9.16 -16.44 46.51
CA LEU A 19 8.42 -16.01 45.32
C LEU A 19 7.00 -15.51 45.66
N PRO A 20 6.56 -14.35 45.15
CA PRO A 20 5.19 -13.86 45.35
C PRO A 20 4.15 -14.82 44.75
N LYS A 21 2.97 -14.95 45.40
CA LYS A 21 1.84 -15.84 45.03
C LYS A 21 1.55 -15.98 43.51
N PRO A 22 1.53 -14.91 42.69
CA PRO A 22 1.30 -15.05 41.25
C PRO A 22 2.40 -15.81 40.48
N ALA A 23 3.67 -15.70 40.90
CA ALA A 23 4.79 -16.42 40.29
C ALA A 23 4.78 -17.91 40.64
N ARG A 24 4.40 -18.26 41.88
CA ARG A 24 4.16 -19.65 42.31
C ARG A 24 3.02 -20.31 41.53
N THR A 25 1.98 -19.55 41.22
CA THR A 25 0.80 -20.02 40.47
C THR A 25 1.16 -20.26 39.00
N ARG A 26 1.94 -19.38 38.37
CA ARG A 26 2.45 -19.56 37.00
C ARG A 26 3.47 -20.69 36.87
N LEU A 27 4.38 -20.88 37.84
CA LEU A 27 5.30 -22.03 37.82
C LEU A 27 4.58 -23.37 38.03
N ARG A 28 3.51 -23.40 38.84
CA ARG A 28 2.63 -24.57 38.96
C ARG A 28 1.89 -24.85 37.65
N LEU A 29 1.46 -23.82 36.91
CA LEU A 29 0.85 -23.96 35.58
C LEU A 29 1.85 -24.48 34.53
N VAL A 30 3.10 -23.99 34.54
CA VAL A 30 4.17 -24.47 33.64
C VAL A 30 4.57 -25.91 33.98
N ARG A 31 4.61 -26.28 35.27
CA ARG A 31 4.84 -27.67 35.71
C ARG A 31 3.69 -28.60 35.33
N LYS A 32 2.44 -28.12 35.37
CA LYS A 32 1.23 -28.84 34.92
C LYS A 32 1.17 -28.99 33.40
N ALA A 33 1.74 -28.05 32.64
CA ALA A 33 1.85 -28.10 31.19
C ALA A 33 3.00 -28.99 30.69
N LEU A 34 4.04 -29.21 31.50
CA LEU A 34 5.20 -30.03 31.16
C LEU A 34 5.12 -31.48 31.68
N LEU A 35 4.33 -31.75 32.72
CA LEU A 35 4.22 -33.06 33.37
C LEU A 35 2.80 -33.30 33.95
N GLY A 36 1.87 -33.87 33.17
CA GLY A 36 0.56 -34.36 33.66
C GLY A 36 -0.44 -34.74 32.54
N PRO A 37 -1.34 -35.73 32.74
CA PRO A 37 -1.82 -36.67 31.71
C PRO A 37 -3.12 -36.30 30.95
N LEU A 38 -3.26 -36.89 29.74
CA LEU A 38 -4.42 -37.24 28.86
C LEU A 38 -5.59 -36.23 28.61
N PRO A 39 -6.24 -36.29 27.42
CA PRO A 39 -7.08 -35.22 26.88
C PRO A 39 -8.47 -35.12 27.56
N PRO A 40 -9.15 -33.97 27.45
CA PRO A 40 -10.48 -33.76 28.04
C PRO A 40 -11.58 -34.55 27.29
N PRO A 41 -12.75 -34.80 27.92
CA PRO A 41 -13.87 -35.50 27.29
C PRO A 41 -14.39 -34.74 26.06
N PRO A 42 -15.06 -35.42 25.10
CA PRO A 42 -15.56 -34.79 23.89
C PRO A 42 -16.56 -33.68 24.25
N LYS A 43 -16.39 -32.51 23.63
CA LYS A 43 -17.29 -31.37 23.78
C LYS A 43 -18.70 -31.76 23.30
N PRO A 44 -19.78 -31.29 23.95
CA PRO A 44 -21.13 -31.41 23.40
C PRO A 44 -21.16 -30.75 22.02
N ALA A 45 -21.87 -31.38 21.07
CA ALA A 45 -21.99 -30.89 19.71
C ALA A 45 -22.48 -29.43 19.73
N PRO A 46 -21.85 -28.53 18.94
CA PRO A 46 -22.34 -27.16 18.82
C PRO A 46 -23.77 -27.18 18.29
N PRO A 47 -24.64 -26.24 18.71
CA PRO A 47 -25.94 -26.06 18.08
C PRO A 47 -25.74 -25.89 16.56
N PRO A 48 -26.67 -26.40 15.73
CA PRO A 48 -26.56 -26.24 14.28
C PRO A 48 -26.34 -24.76 13.97
N PRO A 49 -25.42 -24.44 13.03
CA PRO A 49 -25.18 -23.06 12.66
C PRO A 49 -26.54 -22.43 12.27
N PRO A 50 -26.77 -21.14 12.60
CA PRO A 50 -27.92 -20.44 12.07
C PRO A 50 -27.95 -20.67 10.55
N PRO A 51 -29.13 -20.85 9.93
CA PRO A 51 -29.24 -21.07 8.50
C PRO A 51 -28.35 -20.05 7.82
N LYS A 52 -27.45 -20.56 6.97
CA LYS A 52 -26.50 -19.75 6.22
C LYS A 52 -27.31 -18.59 5.64
N PRO A 53 -27.01 -17.32 5.98
CA PRO A 53 -27.73 -16.21 5.36
C PRO A 53 -27.66 -16.46 3.85
N PRO A 54 -28.78 -16.28 3.12
CA PRO A 54 -28.78 -16.48 1.68
C PRO A 54 -27.55 -15.77 1.11
N ALA A 55 -26.81 -16.46 0.24
CA ALA A 55 -25.65 -15.85 -0.40
C ALA A 55 -26.09 -14.47 -0.90
N PRO A 56 -25.35 -13.39 -0.59
CA PRO A 56 -25.74 -12.06 -1.02
C PRO A 56 -26.00 -12.13 -2.53
N PRO A 57 -27.12 -11.58 -3.00
CA PRO A 57 -27.46 -11.68 -4.41
C PRO A 57 -26.29 -11.13 -5.22
N ARG A 58 -25.91 -11.85 -6.28
CA ARG A 58 -24.79 -11.45 -7.12
C ARG A 58 -25.06 -10.02 -7.63
N PRO A 59 -24.12 -9.07 -7.49
CA PRO A 59 -24.31 -7.73 -8.02
C PRO A 59 -24.60 -7.79 -9.52
N ARG A 60 -25.44 -6.88 -9.97
CA ARG A 60 -25.85 -6.72 -11.35
C ARG A 60 -24.75 -5.98 -12.11
N GLU A 61 -24.25 -6.61 -13.16
CA GLU A 61 -23.45 -5.94 -14.18
C GLU A 61 -24.39 -5.40 -15.26
N VAL A 62 -24.41 -4.09 -15.40
CA VAL A 62 -25.22 -3.37 -16.39
C VAL A 62 -24.27 -2.82 -17.44
N THR A 63 -24.54 -3.11 -18.71
CA THR A 63 -23.87 -2.47 -19.85
C THR A 63 -24.90 -1.58 -20.52
N MET A 64 -24.54 -0.32 -20.72
CA MET A 64 -25.36 0.69 -21.38
C MET A 64 -24.62 1.18 -22.62
N HIS A 65 -25.34 1.52 -23.68
CA HIS A 65 -24.71 1.98 -24.92
C HIS A 65 -24.79 3.49 -25.07
N VAL A 66 -23.65 4.12 -25.36
CA VAL A 66 -23.59 5.57 -25.55
C VAL A 66 -24.15 5.90 -26.93
N PRO A 67 -25.19 6.76 -27.03
CA PRO A 67 -25.74 7.17 -28.32
C PRO A 67 -24.71 7.99 -29.09
N VAL A 68 -24.65 7.82 -30.41
CA VAL A 68 -23.76 8.59 -31.28
C VAL A 68 -24.56 9.25 -32.39
N ARG A 69 -24.50 10.58 -32.45
CA ARG A 69 -25.23 11.36 -33.42
C ARG A 69 -24.60 11.22 -34.82
N PRO A 70 -25.38 11.02 -35.88
CA PRO A 70 -24.86 11.03 -37.25
C PRO A 70 -24.23 12.39 -37.60
N GLY A 71 -22.96 12.39 -38.00
CA GLY A 71 -22.22 13.61 -38.38
C GLY A 71 -21.23 14.13 -37.33
N ASP A 72 -21.25 13.63 -36.09
CA ASP A 72 -20.18 13.87 -35.12
C ASP A 72 -18.98 12.95 -35.43
N GLU A 73 -18.04 13.42 -36.24
CA GLU A 73 -16.74 12.77 -36.48
C GLU A 73 -15.78 12.92 -35.29
N GLN A 74 -16.27 13.13 -34.07
CA GLN A 74 -15.41 13.08 -32.89
C GLN A 74 -15.14 11.62 -32.51
N PRO A 75 -13.89 11.28 -32.13
CA PRO A 75 -13.56 9.95 -31.66
C PRO A 75 -14.25 9.71 -30.31
N VAL A 76 -15.43 9.09 -30.35
CA VAL A 76 -16.15 8.68 -29.15
C VAL A 76 -15.23 7.77 -28.34
N VAL A 77 -14.80 8.24 -27.17
CA VAL A 77 -13.81 7.55 -26.32
C VAL A 77 -14.37 6.22 -25.79
N LEU A 78 -15.70 6.10 -25.61
CA LEU A 78 -16.39 4.89 -25.16
C LEU A 78 -17.74 4.69 -25.83
N ARG A 79 -17.97 3.50 -26.41
CA ARG A 79 -19.25 3.08 -27.00
C ARG A 79 -20.17 2.36 -26.00
N GLU A 80 -19.62 1.92 -24.88
CA GLU A 80 -20.30 1.20 -23.81
C GLU A 80 -19.93 1.83 -22.45
N LEU A 81 -20.91 1.93 -21.57
CA LEU A 81 -20.75 2.27 -20.16
C LEU A 81 -21.07 1.04 -19.30
N ARG A 82 -20.28 0.79 -18.26
CA ARG A 82 -20.39 -0.37 -17.37
C ARG A 82 -20.68 0.07 -15.94
N MET A 83 -21.72 -0.50 -15.35
CA MET A 83 -22.13 -0.24 -13.96
C MET A 83 -22.18 -1.57 -13.20
N THR A 84 -21.64 -1.57 -11.98
CA THR A 84 -21.84 -2.65 -11.01
C THR A 84 -22.68 -2.12 -9.86
N ALA A 85 -23.84 -2.72 -9.61
CA ALA A 85 -24.70 -2.34 -8.50
C ALA A 85 -25.29 -3.57 -7.80
N PRO A 86 -25.68 -3.49 -6.51
CA PRO A 86 -26.42 -4.57 -5.86
C PRO A 86 -27.67 -4.97 -6.66
N ALA A 87 -28.03 -6.26 -6.62
CA ALA A 87 -29.06 -6.83 -7.50
C ALA A 87 -30.46 -6.24 -7.29
N GLU A 88 -30.70 -5.77 -6.07
CA GLU A 88 -31.92 -5.19 -5.55
C GLU A 88 -32.18 -3.74 -6.00
N LYS A 89 -31.15 -3.03 -6.49
CA LYS A 89 -31.28 -1.63 -6.91
C LYS A 89 -32.16 -1.50 -8.14
N PHE A 90 -33.13 -0.60 -8.09
CA PHE A 90 -34.18 -0.46 -9.09
C PHE A 90 -33.65 0.11 -10.41
N VAL A 91 -32.97 1.25 -10.38
CA VAL A 91 -32.47 1.92 -11.59
C VAL A 91 -31.52 1.02 -12.40
N PRO A 92 -30.51 0.35 -11.79
CA PRO A 92 -29.66 -0.62 -12.50
C PRO A 92 -30.46 -1.80 -13.10
N LYS A 93 -31.54 -2.24 -12.44
CA LYS A 93 -32.41 -3.29 -12.95
C LYS A 93 -33.17 -2.85 -14.21
N VAL A 94 -33.66 -1.62 -14.25
CA VAL A 94 -34.35 -1.07 -15.44
C VAL A 94 -33.34 -0.82 -16.57
N LEU A 95 -32.20 -0.19 -16.28
CA LEU A 95 -31.14 0.06 -17.27
C LEU A 95 -30.61 -1.24 -17.91
N GLN A 96 -30.53 -2.34 -17.17
CA GLN A 96 -30.15 -3.63 -17.76
C GLN A 96 -31.19 -4.19 -18.73
N ARG A 97 -32.48 -3.92 -18.47
CA ARG A 97 -33.59 -4.41 -19.29
C ARG A 97 -33.79 -3.55 -20.53
N GLU A 98 -33.61 -2.25 -20.39
CA GLU A 98 -34.10 -1.25 -21.35
C GLU A 98 -33.00 -0.38 -21.95
N ASP A 99 -31.76 -0.48 -21.46
CA ASP A 99 -30.65 0.41 -21.78
C ASP A 99 -31.00 1.88 -21.48
N LEU A 100 -30.10 2.81 -21.84
CA LEU A 100 -30.37 4.25 -21.79
C LEU A 100 -31.53 4.63 -22.71
N ALA A 101 -31.69 3.93 -23.82
CA ALA A 101 -32.74 4.20 -24.80
C ALA A 101 -34.16 4.00 -24.26
N GLY A 102 -34.36 3.11 -23.28
CA GLY A 102 -35.69 2.82 -22.74
C GLY A 102 -35.98 3.30 -21.33
N TYR A 103 -34.95 3.58 -20.52
CA TYR A 103 -35.14 4.05 -19.15
C TYR A 103 -35.97 5.35 -19.05
N GLU A 104 -35.60 6.36 -19.84
CA GLU A 104 -36.17 7.73 -19.78
C GLU A 104 -36.36 8.27 -21.22
N ALA A 105 -37.11 7.49 -22.02
CA ALA A 105 -37.14 7.62 -23.48
C ALA A 105 -37.68 8.96 -24.01
N SER A 106 -38.49 9.69 -23.23
CA SER A 106 -39.01 11.00 -23.62
C SER A 106 -38.10 12.16 -23.23
N SER A 107 -37.31 12.02 -22.17
CA SER A 107 -36.54 13.10 -21.56
C SER A 107 -35.06 13.10 -21.98
N PHE A 108 -34.41 11.94 -22.08
CA PHE A 108 -33.01 11.82 -22.49
C PHE A 108 -32.67 12.48 -23.84
N PRO A 109 -33.50 12.36 -24.91
CA PRO A 109 -33.19 13.03 -26.17
C PRO A 109 -33.15 14.55 -26.04
N HIS A 110 -34.02 15.11 -25.19
CA HIS A 110 -34.08 16.56 -24.96
C HIS A 110 -32.96 17.02 -24.03
N PHE A 111 -32.59 16.20 -23.04
CA PHE A 111 -31.43 16.45 -22.19
C PHE A 111 -30.13 16.49 -23.00
N LEU A 112 -29.91 15.52 -23.90
CA LEU A 112 -28.75 15.49 -24.80
C LEU A 112 -28.72 16.68 -25.77
N ALA A 113 -29.88 17.13 -26.27
CA ALA A 113 -29.97 18.38 -27.04
C ALA A 113 -29.59 19.59 -26.18
N ALA A 114 -30.11 19.67 -24.95
CA ALA A 114 -29.84 20.76 -24.01
C ALA A 114 -28.35 20.86 -23.63
N LEU A 115 -27.58 19.76 -23.59
CA LEU A 115 -26.12 19.83 -23.36
C LEU A 115 -25.41 20.76 -24.35
N SER A 116 -25.90 20.86 -25.58
CA SER A 116 -25.32 21.72 -26.63
C SER A 116 -25.93 23.12 -26.68
N GLU A 117 -27.19 23.28 -26.25
CA GLU A 117 -27.96 24.51 -26.45
C GLU A 117 -28.15 25.35 -25.18
N ALA A 118 -28.11 24.74 -24.00
CA ALA A 118 -28.24 25.45 -22.73
C ALA A 118 -27.07 26.43 -22.53
N PRO A 119 -27.25 27.50 -21.72
CA PRO A 119 -26.18 28.45 -21.41
C PRO A 119 -24.89 27.77 -20.95
N ALA A 120 -23.73 28.40 -21.18
CA ALA A 120 -22.45 27.88 -20.73
C ALA A 120 -22.45 27.71 -19.19
N GLY A 121 -21.90 26.59 -18.71
CA GLY A 121 -21.87 26.25 -17.29
C GLY A 121 -21.94 24.75 -17.03
N ALA A 122 -21.84 24.38 -15.77
CA ALA A 122 -21.87 22.99 -15.30
C ALA A 122 -23.29 22.37 -15.43
N VAL A 123 -23.33 21.04 -15.48
CA VAL A 123 -24.55 20.25 -15.32
C VAL A 123 -24.64 19.84 -13.85
N LEU A 124 -25.72 20.25 -13.18
CA LEU A 124 -26.01 19.84 -11.81
C LEU A 124 -27.13 18.81 -11.81
N ASP A 125 -26.84 17.60 -11.34
CA ASP A 125 -27.76 16.46 -11.26
C ASP A 125 -28.23 16.30 -9.81
N ILE A 126 -29.38 16.90 -9.49
CA ILE A 126 -29.95 16.97 -8.14
C ILE A 126 -30.94 15.82 -7.97
N GLY A 127 -30.63 14.92 -7.03
CA GLY A 127 -31.23 13.58 -6.97
C GLY A 127 -30.55 12.64 -7.96
N LEU A 128 -29.24 12.54 -7.85
CA LEU A 128 -28.36 11.82 -8.77
C LEU A 128 -28.68 10.32 -8.83
N ASN A 129 -29.08 9.69 -7.73
CA ASN A 129 -29.24 8.23 -7.62
C ASN A 129 -27.93 7.50 -8.03
N VAL A 130 -28.00 6.52 -8.94
CA VAL A 130 -26.82 5.84 -9.53
C VAL A 130 -26.19 6.60 -10.70
N GLY A 131 -26.70 7.79 -11.03
CA GLY A 131 -26.13 8.77 -11.95
C GLY A 131 -26.29 8.54 -13.46
N PRO A 132 -27.43 8.08 -13.99
CA PRO A 132 -27.59 7.90 -15.44
C PRO A 132 -27.49 9.22 -16.23
N TYR A 133 -28.08 10.32 -15.73
CA TYR A 133 -27.99 11.65 -16.36
C TYR A 133 -26.57 12.22 -16.29
N ALA A 134 -25.93 12.18 -15.12
CA ALA A 134 -24.52 12.57 -14.96
C ALA A 134 -23.57 11.80 -15.88
N LEU A 135 -23.74 10.47 -16.01
CA LEU A 135 -22.95 9.64 -16.92
C LEU A 135 -23.16 10.02 -18.38
N LEU A 136 -24.41 10.24 -18.81
CA LEU A 136 -24.72 10.72 -20.15
C LEU A 136 -24.06 12.08 -20.42
N ALA A 137 -24.19 13.03 -19.49
CA ALA A 137 -23.58 14.35 -19.59
C ALA A 137 -22.06 14.28 -19.74
N ARG A 138 -21.38 13.43 -18.96
CA ARG A 138 -19.92 13.20 -19.07
C ARG A 138 -19.52 12.49 -20.36
N SER A 139 -20.37 11.61 -20.89
CA SER A 139 -20.08 10.85 -22.11
C SER A 139 -20.29 11.66 -23.40
N CYS A 140 -21.22 12.63 -23.37
CA CYS A 140 -21.67 13.36 -24.55
C CYS A 140 -21.33 14.86 -24.53
N SER A 141 -20.64 15.36 -23.49
CA SER A 141 -20.23 16.76 -23.40
C SER A 141 -18.96 16.97 -22.59
N GLU A 142 -18.28 18.09 -22.81
CA GLU A 142 -17.12 18.53 -22.01
C GLU A 142 -17.51 19.30 -20.75
N ARG A 143 -18.80 19.48 -20.48
CA ARG A 143 -19.27 20.24 -19.32
C ARG A 143 -18.80 19.59 -18.02
N GLU A 144 -18.49 20.43 -17.04
CA GLU A 144 -18.36 19.99 -15.65
C GLU A 144 -19.69 19.40 -15.19
N VAL A 145 -19.63 18.29 -14.44
CA VAL A 145 -20.82 17.62 -13.92
C VAL A 145 -20.67 17.46 -12.41
N VAL A 146 -21.70 17.86 -11.68
CA VAL A 146 -21.79 17.70 -10.24
C VAL A 146 -23.13 17.03 -9.91
N GLY A 147 -23.08 15.91 -9.21
CA GLY A 147 -24.27 15.20 -8.74
C GLY A 147 -24.49 15.37 -7.24
N PHE A 148 -25.74 15.43 -6.82
CA PHE A 148 -26.15 15.51 -5.42
C PHE A 148 -26.98 14.27 -5.06
N GLU A 149 -26.44 13.41 -4.20
CA GLU A 149 -27.11 12.19 -3.73
C GLU A 149 -26.92 12.02 -2.22
N PRO A 150 -27.96 12.25 -1.40
CA PRO A 150 -27.86 12.16 0.05
C PRO A 150 -27.76 10.73 0.57
N THR A 151 -28.08 9.69 -0.23
CA THR A 151 -27.98 8.29 0.17
C THR A 151 -26.55 7.77 -0.07
N PRO A 152 -25.74 7.47 0.97
CA PRO A 152 -24.32 7.14 0.79
C PRO A 152 -24.07 5.94 -0.12
N ASP A 153 -24.95 4.94 -0.08
CA ASP A 153 -24.85 3.76 -0.95
C ASP A 153 -25.07 4.07 -2.43
N LEU A 154 -25.99 4.98 -2.77
CA LEU A 154 -26.26 5.38 -4.15
C LEU A 154 -25.15 6.31 -4.65
N ALA A 155 -24.74 7.28 -3.83
CA ALA A 155 -23.59 8.16 -4.11
C ALA A 155 -22.32 7.34 -4.42
N ARG A 156 -22.05 6.31 -3.61
CA ARG A 156 -20.94 5.39 -3.84
C ARG A 156 -21.06 4.63 -5.16
N ILE A 157 -22.25 4.14 -5.53
CA ILE A 157 -22.46 3.45 -6.81
C ILE A 157 -22.20 4.41 -7.98
N ALA A 158 -22.70 5.65 -7.90
CA ALA A 158 -22.48 6.67 -8.93
C ALA A 158 -20.98 6.98 -9.11
N ARG A 159 -20.24 7.23 -8.01
CA ARG A 159 -18.78 7.49 -8.06
C ARG A 159 -18.01 6.32 -8.68
N VAL A 160 -18.28 5.10 -8.23
CA VAL A 160 -17.63 3.88 -8.76
C VAL A 160 -17.94 3.71 -10.24
N THR A 161 -19.17 4.01 -10.66
CA THR A 161 -19.58 3.89 -12.07
C THR A 161 -18.85 4.93 -12.94
N GLY A 162 -18.78 6.20 -12.52
CA GLY A 162 -18.00 7.22 -13.23
C GLY A 162 -16.51 6.82 -13.36
N ALA A 163 -15.88 6.44 -12.25
CA ALA A 163 -14.47 6.03 -12.24
C ALA A 163 -14.20 4.78 -13.12
N ARG A 164 -15.07 3.77 -13.06
CA ARG A 164 -14.96 2.54 -13.86
C ARG A 164 -14.99 2.80 -15.35
N ASN A 165 -15.73 3.82 -15.77
CA ASN A 165 -15.82 4.22 -17.18
C ASN A 165 -14.80 5.30 -17.55
N GLY A 166 -13.84 5.65 -16.70
CA GLY A 166 -12.90 6.74 -17.00
C GLY A 166 -13.59 8.11 -17.19
N LEU A 167 -14.79 8.27 -16.64
CA LEU A 167 -15.62 9.47 -16.69
C LEU A 167 -15.94 9.94 -15.26
N PRO A 168 -14.94 10.31 -14.44
CA PRO A 168 -15.20 10.79 -13.09
C PRO A 168 -15.95 12.13 -13.12
N TYR A 169 -16.77 12.36 -12.09
CA TYR A 169 -17.50 13.60 -11.82
C TYR A 169 -17.70 13.76 -10.30
N LEU A 170 -17.94 14.99 -9.86
CA LEU A 170 -18.12 15.29 -8.43
C LEU A 170 -19.47 14.74 -7.94
N VAL A 171 -19.49 14.09 -6.78
CA VAL A 171 -20.71 13.61 -6.13
C VAL A 171 -20.73 14.10 -4.69
N GLU A 172 -21.66 15.00 -4.40
CA GLU A 172 -21.90 15.61 -3.08
C GLU A 172 -22.94 14.77 -2.32
N GLU A 173 -22.57 14.29 -1.12
CA GLU A 173 -23.46 13.56 -0.21
C GLU A 173 -24.30 14.51 0.64
N VAL A 174 -25.15 15.29 -0.03
CA VAL A 174 -25.99 16.33 0.57
C VAL A 174 -27.35 16.34 -0.12
N ALA A 175 -28.41 16.55 0.66
CA ALA A 175 -29.72 16.83 0.11
C ALA A 175 -29.83 18.34 -0.17
N LEU A 176 -30.42 18.71 -1.30
CA LEU A 176 -30.73 20.11 -1.58
C LEU A 176 -32.18 20.43 -1.21
N GLY A 177 -32.40 21.60 -0.62
CA GLY A 177 -33.73 22.08 -0.21
C GLY A 177 -33.76 23.60 -0.03
N ASP A 178 -34.72 24.12 0.73
CA ASP A 178 -34.89 25.56 1.02
C ASP A 178 -34.32 26.00 2.38
N ALA A 179 -33.51 25.16 3.02
CA ALA A 179 -32.82 25.45 4.27
C ALA A 179 -31.42 24.82 4.33
N GLU A 180 -30.62 25.20 5.34
CA GLU A 180 -29.31 24.62 5.65
C GLU A 180 -29.35 23.90 7.00
N GLY A 181 -28.63 22.77 7.11
CA GLY A 181 -28.51 22.03 8.37
C GLY A 181 -28.46 20.51 8.16
N THR A 182 -29.25 19.78 8.94
CA THR A 182 -29.44 18.34 8.76
C THR A 182 -30.93 18.06 8.55
N ALA A 183 -31.23 17.04 7.74
CA ALA A 183 -32.59 16.60 7.46
C ALA A 183 -32.72 15.09 7.60
N GLN A 184 -33.94 14.62 7.84
CA GLN A 184 -34.25 13.20 7.82
C GLN A 184 -34.66 12.79 6.41
N LEU A 185 -33.88 11.88 5.81
CA LEU A 185 -34.20 11.25 4.54
C LEU A 185 -34.89 9.92 4.81
N TYR A 186 -36.11 9.76 4.31
CA TYR A 186 -36.92 8.56 4.48
C TYR A 186 -36.62 7.57 3.36
N LEU A 187 -36.20 6.35 3.73
CA LEU A 187 -35.86 5.30 2.77
C LEU A 187 -37.12 4.49 2.47
N SER A 188 -37.54 4.45 1.21
CA SER A 188 -38.76 3.74 0.83
C SER A 188 -38.58 2.23 0.99
N ASP A 189 -39.61 1.56 1.50
CA ASP A 189 -39.62 0.09 1.57
C ASP A 189 -39.75 -0.57 0.20
N THR A 190 -40.10 0.21 -0.83
CA THR A 190 -40.48 -0.30 -2.16
C THR A 190 -39.37 -0.20 -3.19
N SER A 191 -38.64 0.92 -3.23
CA SER A 191 -37.60 1.20 -4.22
C SER A 191 -36.62 2.25 -3.69
N ASP A 192 -35.34 2.09 -4.01
CA ASP A 192 -34.31 3.10 -3.75
C ASP A 192 -34.44 4.34 -4.63
N SER A 193 -35.23 4.26 -5.72
CA SER A 193 -35.69 5.40 -6.54
C SER A 193 -37.01 6.00 -6.02
N SER A 194 -37.14 6.11 -4.71
CA SER A 194 -38.32 6.72 -4.06
C SER A 194 -37.96 7.25 -2.66
N ASN A 195 -36.67 7.46 -2.40
CA ASN A 195 -36.18 8.03 -1.16
C ASN A 195 -36.44 9.53 -1.19
N SER A 196 -37.01 10.08 -0.12
CA SER A 196 -37.46 11.47 -0.12
C SER A 196 -37.29 12.11 1.25
N LEU A 197 -37.14 13.43 1.29
CA LEU A 197 -37.27 14.21 2.53
C LEU A 197 -38.75 14.35 2.96
N ASN A 198 -39.70 13.97 2.10
CA ASN A 198 -41.12 13.98 2.41
C ASN A 198 -41.54 12.65 3.10
N PRO A 199 -41.89 12.66 4.40
CA PRO A 199 -42.29 11.45 5.13
C PRO A 199 -43.55 10.78 4.57
N ASP A 200 -44.43 11.54 3.91
CA ASP A 200 -45.75 11.09 3.44
C ASP A 200 -45.75 10.63 1.97
N PHE A 201 -44.58 10.56 1.33
CA PHE A 201 -44.47 10.20 -0.07
C PHE A 201 -44.73 8.71 -0.34
N ARG A 202 -44.04 7.83 0.41
CA ARG A 202 -44.12 6.37 0.31
C ARG A 202 -44.00 5.73 1.70
N PRO A 203 -44.56 4.52 1.90
CA PRO A 203 -44.28 3.73 3.09
C PRO A 203 -42.77 3.60 3.30
N ASN A 204 -42.35 3.92 4.51
CA ASN A 204 -40.97 3.89 4.95
C ASN A 204 -40.93 3.39 6.40
N HIS A 205 -40.06 2.41 6.67
CA HIS A 205 -39.76 1.95 8.03
C HIS A 205 -38.36 2.35 8.50
N THR A 206 -37.56 2.96 7.62
CA THR A 206 -36.17 3.35 7.89
C THR A 206 -35.93 4.79 7.43
N SER A 207 -35.16 5.55 8.18
CA SER A 207 -34.68 6.89 7.79
C SER A 207 -33.19 7.04 8.14
N ILE A 208 -32.52 7.94 7.45
CA ILE A 208 -31.13 8.33 7.73
C ILE A 208 -31.04 9.85 7.89
N GLU A 209 -30.14 10.31 8.75
CA GLU A 209 -29.83 11.74 8.89
C GLU A 209 -28.81 12.12 7.82
N VAL A 210 -29.12 13.17 7.06
CA VAL A 210 -28.28 13.64 5.94
C VAL A 210 -28.03 15.14 6.04
N PRO A 211 -26.89 15.64 5.54
CA PRO A 211 -26.68 17.07 5.38
C PRO A 211 -27.73 17.68 4.45
N LEU A 212 -28.17 18.90 4.76
CA LEU A 212 -29.10 19.71 3.96
C LEU A 212 -28.45 21.06 3.64
N GLU A 213 -28.45 21.45 2.37
CA GLU A 213 -27.92 22.73 1.89
C GLU A 213 -28.88 23.36 0.86
N THR A 214 -28.86 24.69 0.71
CA THR A 214 -29.55 25.35 -0.42
C THR A 214 -28.63 25.37 -1.63
N LEU A 215 -29.17 25.28 -2.85
CA LEU A 215 -28.34 25.39 -4.05
C LEU A 215 -27.64 26.77 -4.10
N ASP A 216 -28.32 27.81 -3.64
CA ASP A 216 -27.78 29.16 -3.53
C ASP A 216 -26.54 29.24 -2.62
N ALA A 217 -26.54 28.53 -1.50
CA ALA A 217 -25.37 28.46 -0.60
C ALA A 217 -24.24 27.66 -1.23
N TRP A 218 -24.55 26.52 -1.85
CA TRP A 218 -23.57 25.66 -2.50
C TRP A 218 -22.86 26.37 -3.66
N VAL A 219 -23.59 27.06 -4.53
CA VAL A 219 -23.03 27.87 -5.64
C VAL A 219 -22.17 29.00 -5.10
N ALA A 220 -22.62 29.72 -4.06
CA ALA A 220 -21.84 30.80 -3.46
C ALA A 220 -20.53 30.30 -2.83
N ARG A 221 -20.52 29.08 -2.29
CA ARG A 221 -19.35 28.46 -1.67
C ARG A 221 -18.36 27.90 -2.67
N THR A 222 -18.83 27.29 -3.75
CA THR A 222 -17.98 26.59 -4.74
C THR A 222 -17.59 27.45 -5.93
N GLY A 223 -18.40 28.45 -6.28
CA GLY A 223 -18.24 29.26 -7.48
C GLY A 223 -18.62 28.54 -8.77
N VAL A 224 -19.21 27.34 -8.70
CA VAL A 224 -19.66 26.59 -9.87
C VAL A 224 -20.93 27.22 -10.44
N VAL A 225 -20.87 27.67 -11.70
CA VAL A 225 -21.99 28.30 -12.39
C VAL A 225 -22.79 27.25 -13.16
N PRO A 226 -24.08 27.02 -12.87
CA PRO A 226 -24.89 26.05 -13.60
C PRO A 226 -25.34 26.58 -14.96
N GLY A 227 -25.21 25.75 -15.99
CA GLY A 227 -25.87 25.94 -17.28
C GLY A 227 -27.12 25.08 -17.44
N LEU A 228 -27.13 23.92 -16.75
CA LEU A 228 -28.21 22.94 -16.80
C LEU A 228 -28.44 22.34 -15.41
N LEU A 229 -29.69 22.31 -14.97
CA LEU A 229 -30.13 21.67 -13.73
C LEU A 229 -31.03 20.48 -14.08
N LYS A 230 -30.80 19.32 -13.48
CA LYS A 230 -31.79 18.24 -13.37
C LYS A 230 -32.21 18.15 -11.92
N VAL A 231 -33.51 18.15 -11.65
CA VAL A 231 -34.12 18.15 -10.32
C VAL A 231 -35.17 17.04 -10.26
N ASP A 232 -34.91 16.04 -9.45
CA ASP A 232 -35.75 14.84 -9.30
C ASP A 232 -35.43 14.31 -7.91
N THR A 233 -36.19 14.81 -6.93
CA THR A 233 -35.95 14.58 -5.50
C THR A 233 -37.18 14.01 -4.83
N GLU A 234 -37.99 13.31 -5.62
CA GLU A 234 -39.14 12.53 -5.21
C GLU A 234 -40.12 13.37 -4.37
N THR A 235 -40.76 14.37 -4.98
CA THR A 235 -41.75 15.32 -4.41
C THR A 235 -41.21 16.54 -3.66
N THR A 236 -39.89 16.71 -3.58
CA THR A 236 -39.28 17.87 -2.89
C THR A 236 -38.70 18.91 -3.84
N GLU A 237 -38.98 18.79 -5.13
CA GLU A 237 -38.55 19.69 -6.19
C GLU A 237 -38.96 21.16 -5.92
N PRO A 238 -40.17 21.48 -5.40
CA PRO A 238 -40.51 22.85 -5.04
C PRO A 238 -39.58 23.47 -3.99
N ALA A 239 -39.10 22.68 -3.02
CA ALA A 239 -38.18 23.16 -2.00
C ALA A 239 -36.77 23.38 -2.57
N VAL A 240 -36.28 22.45 -3.40
CA VAL A 240 -35.00 22.62 -4.12
C VAL A 240 -35.00 23.91 -4.93
N LEU A 241 -36.07 24.16 -5.69
CA LEU A 241 -36.17 25.35 -6.55
C LEU A 241 -36.30 26.65 -5.75
N ARG A 242 -36.98 26.65 -4.60
CA ARG A 242 -36.96 27.79 -3.69
C ARG A 242 -35.55 28.07 -3.14
N GLY A 243 -34.80 27.03 -2.80
CA GLY A 243 -33.40 27.13 -2.39
C GLY A 243 -32.40 27.47 -3.51
N ALA A 244 -32.87 27.54 -4.76
CA ALA A 244 -32.10 27.90 -5.93
C ALA A 244 -32.47 29.29 -6.49
N ALA A 245 -33.33 30.05 -5.82
CA ALA A 245 -33.95 31.24 -6.38
C ALA A 245 -32.96 32.30 -6.85
N ARG A 246 -31.87 32.55 -6.10
CA ARG A 246 -30.84 33.51 -6.51
C ARG A 246 -30.05 32.97 -7.71
N THR A 247 -29.63 31.71 -7.64
CA THR A 247 -28.85 31.04 -8.69
C THR A 247 -29.61 31.03 -10.01
N VAL A 248 -30.90 30.71 -9.99
CA VAL A 248 -31.73 30.65 -11.19
C VAL A 248 -32.04 32.04 -11.74
N ALA A 249 -32.28 33.03 -10.86
CA ALA A 249 -32.48 34.42 -11.27
C ALA A 249 -31.22 35.01 -11.93
N GLU A 250 -30.03 34.69 -11.41
CA GLU A 250 -28.75 35.22 -11.88
C GLU A 250 -28.23 34.52 -13.15
N HIS A 251 -28.20 33.19 -13.14
CA HIS A 251 -27.52 32.41 -14.18
C HIS A 251 -28.45 31.87 -15.28
N ARG A 252 -29.76 31.94 -15.07
CA ARG A 252 -30.77 31.54 -16.06
C ARG A 252 -30.57 30.10 -16.65
N PRO A 253 -30.21 29.07 -15.85
CA PRO A 253 -29.95 27.73 -16.38
C PRO A 253 -31.22 27.09 -16.95
N TRP A 254 -31.08 26.17 -17.89
CA TRP A 254 -32.20 25.31 -18.26
C TRP A 254 -32.48 24.30 -17.14
N VAL A 255 -33.74 24.00 -16.86
CA VAL A 255 -34.12 23.14 -15.73
C VAL A 255 -34.97 21.98 -16.21
N PHE A 256 -34.46 20.77 -16.05
CA PHE A 256 -35.20 19.52 -16.15
C PHE A 256 -35.74 19.18 -14.77
N CYS A 257 -37.06 19.10 -14.60
CA CYS A 257 -37.69 18.91 -13.29
C CYS A 257 -38.70 17.75 -13.34
N GLU A 258 -38.62 16.83 -12.39
CA GLU A 258 -39.63 15.78 -12.21
C GLU A 258 -40.91 16.38 -11.61
N VAL A 259 -42.07 15.98 -12.14
CA VAL A 259 -43.39 16.38 -11.64
C VAL A 259 -44.30 15.16 -11.52
N LEU A 260 -44.60 14.78 -10.27
CA LEU A 260 -45.50 13.67 -9.96
C LEU A 260 -46.96 14.16 -9.80
N HIS A 261 -47.91 13.38 -10.32
CA HIS A 261 -49.33 13.74 -10.29
C HIS A 261 -49.90 13.84 -8.87
N GLY A 262 -50.50 14.99 -8.55
CA GLY A 262 -51.12 15.31 -7.27
C GLY A 262 -50.14 15.50 -6.12
N ARG A 263 -48.88 15.87 -6.41
CA ARG A 263 -47.76 15.88 -5.46
C ARG A 263 -46.92 17.16 -5.54
N GLY A 264 -47.59 18.32 -5.57
CA GLY A 264 -46.93 19.63 -5.34
C GLY A 264 -46.91 20.54 -6.56
N GLU A 265 -47.72 20.28 -7.60
CA GLU A 265 -47.71 21.05 -8.84
C GLU A 265 -48.03 22.54 -8.64
N GLU A 266 -48.95 22.87 -7.72
CA GLU A 266 -49.25 24.26 -7.38
C GLU A 266 -48.07 24.97 -6.71
N GLU A 267 -47.34 24.26 -5.85
CA GLU A 267 -46.16 24.82 -5.17
C GLU A 267 -45.00 25.00 -6.12
N LEU A 268 -44.79 24.03 -7.02
CA LEU A 268 -43.82 24.10 -8.09
C LEU A 268 -44.10 25.29 -9.02
N THR A 269 -45.35 25.42 -9.47
CA THR A 269 -45.78 26.53 -10.33
C THR A 269 -45.51 27.86 -9.64
N ARG A 270 -45.84 27.99 -8.35
CA ARG A 270 -45.54 29.19 -7.55
C ARG A 270 -44.04 29.45 -7.42
N ALA A 271 -43.21 28.42 -7.27
CA ALA A 271 -41.76 28.57 -7.12
C ALA A 271 -41.08 29.13 -8.38
N ILE A 272 -41.61 28.80 -9.57
CA ILE A 272 -41.00 29.21 -10.85
C ILE A 272 -41.71 30.38 -11.55
N ALA A 273 -42.92 30.75 -11.11
CA ALA A 273 -43.75 31.76 -11.78
C ALA A 273 -43.02 33.10 -11.99
N ASP A 274 -42.24 33.53 -11.00
CA ASP A 274 -41.57 34.83 -11.00
C ASP A 274 -40.29 34.86 -11.88
N TRP A 275 -39.86 33.71 -12.40
CA TRP A 275 -38.64 33.61 -13.17
C TRP A 275 -38.84 33.80 -14.68
N GLY A 276 -40.09 33.91 -15.17
CA GLY A 276 -40.37 34.13 -16.59
C GLY A 276 -39.85 33.01 -17.52
N TYR A 277 -39.85 31.76 -17.03
CA TYR A 277 -39.52 30.59 -17.86
C TYR A 277 -40.72 30.14 -18.69
N THR A 278 -40.45 29.58 -19.86
CA THR A 278 -41.41 28.79 -20.64
C THR A 278 -41.22 27.32 -20.29
N TRP A 279 -42.30 26.56 -20.11
CA TRP A 279 -42.23 25.16 -19.69
C TRP A 279 -42.89 24.20 -20.68
N TYR A 280 -42.26 23.04 -20.85
CA TYR A 280 -42.68 21.98 -21.77
C TYR A 280 -42.76 20.66 -21.02
N HIS A 281 -43.87 19.93 -21.19
CA HIS A 281 -44.03 18.57 -20.67
C HIS A 281 -43.44 17.57 -21.65
N LEU A 282 -42.39 16.85 -21.27
CA LEU A 282 -41.63 15.99 -22.17
C LEU A 282 -42.33 14.64 -22.40
N THR A 283 -43.38 14.66 -23.21
CA THR A 283 -44.24 13.49 -23.50
C THR A 283 -43.83 12.71 -24.75
N GLY A 284 -42.91 13.22 -25.57
CA GLY A 284 -42.64 12.59 -26.86
C GLY A 284 -41.72 13.37 -27.81
N PRO A 285 -41.74 13.05 -29.11
CA PRO A 285 -41.06 13.82 -30.15
C PRO A 285 -41.72 15.19 -30.34
N GLY A 286 -40.89 16.16 -30.68
CA GLY A 286 -41.33 17.54 -30.90
C GLY A 286 -41.96 17.77 -32.27
N PRO A 287 -42.39 19.01 -32.54
CA PRO A 287 -42.42 20.14 -31.61
C PRO A 287 -43.52 19.98 -30.55
N LEU A 288 -43.19 20.27 -29.29
CA LEU A 288 -44.17 20.34 -28.21
C LEU A 288 -44.57 21.80 -27.98
N GLU A 289 -45.85 22.04 -27.74
CA GLU A 289 -46.34 23.38 -27.39
C GLU A 289 -46.02 23.70 -25.92
N PRO A 290 -45.72 24.97 -25.58
CA PRO A 290 -45.64 25.40 -24.18
C PRO A 290 -46.92 25.08 -23.43
N ALA A 291 -46.81 24.46 -22.25
CA ALA A 291 -48.00 24.15 -21.48
C ALA A 291 -48.54 25.40 -20.78
N ALA A 292 -49.86 25.51 -20.62
CA ALA A 292 -50.46 26.60 -19.85
C ALA A 292 -50.30 26.39 -18.32
N GLU A 293 -50.28 25.13 -17.88
CA GLU A 293 -50.21 24.73 -16.48
C GLU A 293 -49.23 23.57 -16.33
N ILE A 294 -48.52 23.52 -15.20
CA ILE A 294 -47.66 22.39 -14.83
C ILE A 294 -48.54 21.37 -14.12
N VAL A 295 -48.67 20.18 -14.70
CA VAL A 295 -49.50 19.10 -14.17
C VAL A 295 -48.73 17.79 -14.23
N GLY A 296 -48.77 16.99 -13.17
CA GLY A 296 -48.16 15.67 -13.21
C GLY A 296 -48.96 14.72 -14.10
N ASP A 297 -48.26 13.78 -14.74
CA ASP A 297 -48.87 12.80 -15.63
C ASP A 297 -49.70 11.76 -14.86
N LYS A 298 -51.00 11.70 -15.16
CA LYS A 298 -51.94 10.75 -14.55
C LYS A 298 -51.67 9.31 -14.93
N GLN A 299 -51.09 9.07 -16.10
CA GLN A 299 -50.71 7.74 -16.57
C GLN A 299 -49.40 7.25 -15.92
N MET A 300 -48.64 8.15 -15.28
CA MET A 300 -47.33 7.88 -14.70
C MET A 300 -46.33 7.32 -15.73
N GLU A 301 -46.33 7.89 -16.94
CA GLU A 301 -45.45 7.51 -18.05
C GLU A 301 -44.38 8.58 -18.32
N HIS A 302 -44.71 9.86 -18.10
CA HIS A 302 -43.83 10.99 -18.40
C HIS A 302 -43.75 11.99 -17.25
N PHE A 303 -42.70 11.90 -16.45
CA PHE A 303 -42.54 12.73 -15.25
C PHE A 303 -41.76 14.02 -15.50
N MET A 304 -40.90 14.04 -16.53
CA MET A 304 -39.95 15.14 -16.73
C MET A 304 -40.56 16.34 -17.47
N TRP A 305 -40.30 17.52 -16.93
CA TRP A 305 -40.59 18.82 -17.52
C TRP A 305 -39.30 19.57 -17.82
N LEU A 306 -39.33 20.39 -18.89
CA LEU A 306 -38.22 21.26 -19.26
C LEU A 306 -38.65 22.72 -19.13
N PHE A 307 -37.96 23.47 -18.28
CA PHE A 307 -38.12 24.91 -18.12
C PHE A 307 -36.96 25.63 -18.80
N VAL A 308 -37.27 26.53 -19.73
CA VAL A 308 -36.27 27.32 -20.46
C VAL A 308 -36.56 28.83 -20.38
N PRO A 309 -35.52 29.68 -20.37
CA PRO A 309 -35.68 31.13 -20.26
C PRO A 309 -36.32 31.76 -21.51
N GLU A 310 -36.18 31.12 -22.66
CA GLU A 310 -36.75 31.54 -23.94
C GLU A 310 -37.39 30.33 -24.63
N PRO A 311 -38.44 30.50 -25.45
CA PRO A 311 -39.07 29.40 -26.17
C PRO A 311 -38.08 28.59 -27.02
N LEU A 312 -38.25 27.27 -27.05
CA LEU A 312 -37.37 26.36 -27.79
C LEU A 312 -37.45 26.63 -29.30
N SER A 313 -36.30 26.67 -29.95
CA SER A 313 -36.21 26.88 -31.39
C SER A 313 -36.64 25.63 -32.17
N ALA A 314 -36.95 25.78 -33.46
CA ALA A 314 -37.14 24.64 -34.36
C ALA A 314 -35.94 23.68 -34.38
N GLY A 315 -34.72 24.22 -34.24
CA GLY A 315 -33.48 23.45 -34.18
C GLY A 315 -33.39 22.52 -32.96
N HIS A 316 -33.97 22.91 -31.82
CA HIS A 316 -34.00 22.05 -30.63
C HIS A 316 -34.75 20.75 -30.90
N TRP A 317 -35.92 20.86 -31.52
CA TRP A 317 -36.77 19.70 -31.82
C TRP A 317 -36.09 18.75 -32.82
N GLU A 318 -35.48 19.30 -33.86
CA GLU A 318 -34.69 18.53 -34.83
C GLU A 318 -33.50 17.82 -34.17
N LEU A 319 -32.81 18.50 -33.25
CA LEU A 319 -31.67 17.95 -32.52
C LEU A 319 -32.10 16.87 -31.53
N ALA A 320 -33.18 17.08 -30.78
CA ALA A 320 -33.74 16.09 -29.87
C ALA A 320 -34.20 14.84 -30.62
N ASP A 321 -34.82 14.99 -31.80
CA ASP A 321 -35.19 13.85 -32.63
C ASP A 321 -33.98 13.11 -33.23
N ALA A 322 -32.89 13.84 -33.52
CA ALA A 322 -31.63 13.20 -33.92
C ALA A 322 -31.03 12.37 -32.77
N TRP A 323 -31.04 12.89 -31.54
CA TRP A 323 -30.60 12.13 -30.36
C TRP A 323 -31.51 10.94 -30.04
N ARG A 324 -32.82 11.07 -30.25
CA ARG A 324 -33.77 9.97 -30.12
C ARG A 324 -33.44 8.84 -31.07
N ARG A 325 -33.22 9.14 -32.36
CA ARG A 325 -32.78 8.14 -33.35
C ARG A 325 -31.44 7.51 -32.98
N ALA A 326 -30.51 8.29 -32.41
CA ALA A 326 -29.21 7.78 -31.97
C ALA A 326 -29.33 6.84 -30.76
N LEU A 327 -30.23 7.13 -29.81
CA LEU A 327 -30.58 6.27 -28.69
C LEU A 327 -31.31 5.00 -29.17
N ASP A 328 -32.31 5.12 -30.04
CA ASP A 328 -33.03 3.96 -30.58
C ASP A 328 -32.10 3.03 -31.38
N ALA A 329 -31.14 3.60 -32.12
CA ALA A 329 -30.13 2.84 -32.85
C ALA A 329 -29.22 1.99 -31.94
N THR A 330 -29.13 2.29 -30.64
CA THR A 330 -28.41 1.41 -29.69
C THR A 330 -29.19 0.15 -29.36
N ARG A 331 -30.53 0.14 -29.54
CA ARG A 331 -31.40 -1.03 -29.30
C ARG A 331 -31.31 -2.08 -30.41
N ASP A 332 -31.16 -1.63 -31.66
CA ASP A 332 -31.11 -2.49 -32.86
C ASP A 332 -29.70 -2.91 -33.26
N ALA A 333 -28.68 -2.36 -32.60
CA ALA A 333 -27.31 -2.81 -32.77
C ALA A 333 -27.24 -4.29 -32.35
N PRO A 334 -26.81 -5.23 -33.23
CA PRO A 334 -26.50 -6.58 -32.77
C PRO A 334 -25.52 -6.44 -31.59
N PRO A 335 -25.63 -7.27 -30.53
CA PRO A 335 -24.63 -7.25 -29.46
C PRO A 335 -23.29 -7.33 -30.18
N PRO A 336 -22.40 -6.33 -30.03
CA PRO A 336 -21.22 -6.26 -30.85
C PRO A 336 -20.55 -7.62 -30.73
N VAL A 337 -20.29 -8.24 -31.90
CA VAL A 337 -19.45 -9.44 -31.99
C VAL A 337 -18.32 -9.21 -31.01
N SER A 338 -18.27 -10.04 -29.96
CA SER A 338 -17.27 -9.98 -28.90
C SER A 338 -15.97 -9.50 -29.50
N GLN A 339 -15.60 -8.26 -29.15
CA GLN A 339 -14.64 -7.45 -29.89
C GLN A 339 -13.48 -8.32 -30.40
N GLN A 340 -13.21 -8.27 -31.71
CA GLN A 340 -11.87 -8.61 -32.15
C GLN A 340 -10.88 -7.69 -31.39
N PRO A 341 -9.78 -8.25 -30.87
CA PRO A 341 -8.91 -7.61 -29.89
C PRO A 341 -8.15 -6.46 -30.55
N GLY A 342 -8.65 -5.23 -30.41
CA GLY A 342 -8.01 -4.06 -31.02
C GLY A 342 -8.15 -2.75 -30.24
N SER A 343 -9.10 -2.63 -29.32
CA SER A 343 -9.26 -1.41 -28.51
C SER A 343 -9.82 -1.70 -27.10
N GLN A 344 -9.30 -2.74 -26.44
CA GLN A 344 -9.43 -2.85 -24.99
C GLN A 344 -8.56 -1.76 -24.36
N GLN A 345 -9.05 -1.08 -23.31
CA GLN A 345 -8.14 -0.40 -22.40
C GLN A 345 -7.05 -1.40 -22.00
N PRO A 346 -5.77 -1.00 -22.03
CA PRO A 346 -4.67 -1.92 -21.75
C PRO A 346 -4.87 -2.55 -20.38
N GLN A 347 -4.78 -3.88 -20.31
CA GLN A 347 -4.97 -4.63 -19.07
C GLN A 347 -4.08 -4.04 -17.96
N HIS A 348 -4.64 -3.90 -16.77
CA HIS A 348 -3.99 -3.21 -15.67
C HIS A 348 -3.27 -4.19 -14.74
N VAL A 349 -1.95 -4.08 -14.68
CA VAL A 349 -1.08 -4.80 -13.76
C VAL A 349 -0.76 -3.93 -12.56
N VAL A 350 -1.04 -4.41 -11.35
CA VAL A 350 -0.61 -3.75 -10.11
C VAL A 350 0.49 -4.58 -9.44
N MET A 351 1.68 -4.00 -9.30
CA MET A 351 2.82 -4.62 -8.62
C MET A 351 2.87 -4.19 -7.15
N LEU A 352 2.90 -5.12 -6.22
CA LEU A 352 2.95 -4.85 -4.78
C LEU A 352 4.38 -4.98 -4.26
N VAL A 353 4.83 -4.02 -3.47
CA VAL A 353 6.11 -4.07 -2.75
C VAL A 353 5.97 -3.58 -1.31
N SER A 354 6.82 -4.07 -0.40
CA SER A 354 6.87 -3.61 1.00
C SER A 354 7.92 -2.54 1.26
N ASN A 355 8.38 -1.82 0.22
CA ASN A 355 9.40 -0.78 0.30
C ASN A 355 8.92 0.49 -0.44
N ASP A 356 9.75 1.53 -0.49
CA ASP A 356 9.42 2.80 -1.14
C ASP A 356 9.72 2.83 -2.65
N VAL A 357 10.06 1.69 -3.26
CA VAL A 357 10.42 1.52 -4.68
C VAL A 357 11.71 2.27 -5.09
N SER A 358 12.13 3.31 -4.38
CA SER A 358 13.15 4.29 -4.83
C SER A 358 14.47 3.63 -5.23
N THR A 359 14.87 2.60 -4.49
CA THR A 359 16.12 1.84 -4.68
C THR A 359 15.89 0.41 -5.15
N ASP A 360 14.64 0.03 -5.42
CA ASP A 360 14.28 -1.32 -5.86
C ASP A 360 14.41 -1.45 -7.38
N THR A 361 15.63 -1.75 -7.82
CA THR A 361 15.93 -1.84 -9.26
C THR A 361 15.21 -3.00 -9.95
N ARG A 362 14.95 -4.11 -9.25
CA ARG A 362 14.25 -5.27 -9.84
C ARG A 362 12.81 -4.90 -10.18
N VAL A 363 12.09 -4.33 -9.22
CA VAL A 363 10.68 -3.96 -9.42
C VAL A 363 10.56 -2.93 -10.53
N LYS A 364 11.42 -1.90 -10.54
CA LYS A 364 11.46 -0.89 -11.59
C LYS A 364 11.65 -1.49 -12.98
N LYS A 365 12.65 -2.37 -13.13
CA LYS A 365 12.93 -3.04 -14.40
C LYS A 365 11.79 -3.93 -14.87
N VAL A 366 11.21 -4.72 -13.97
CA VAL A 366 10.06 -5.57 -14.29
C VAL A 366 8.85 -4.70 -14.69
N ALA A 367 8.58 -3.62 -13.97
CA ALA A 367 7.49 -2.69 -14.29
C ALA A 367 7.66 -2.04 -15.67
N LEU A 368 8.87 -1.59 -15.99
CA LEU A 368 9.18 -1.01 -17.30
C LEU A 368 9.08 -2.05 -18.42
N ALA A 369 9.60 -3.26 -18.22
CA ALA A 369 9.49 -4.35 -19.19
C ALA A 369 8.02 -4.72 -19.47
N VAL A 370 7.20 -4.81 -18.42
CA VAL A 370 5.76 -5.11 -18.54
C VAL A 370 5.01 -3.97 -19.22
N ALA A 371 5.37 -2.71 -18.97
CA ALA A 371 4.79 -1.57 -19.67
C ALA A 371 5.12 -1.58 -21.18
N ARG A 372 6.32 -2.03 -21.58
CA ARG A 372 6.69 -2.23 -23.01
C ARG A 372 5.86 -3.29 -23.71
N MET A 373 5.15 -4.14 -22.97
CA MET A 373 4.21 -5.12 -23.54
C MET A 373 2.84 -4.51 -23.84
N GLY A 374 2.68 -3.19 -23.69
CA GLY A 374 1.40 -2.50 -23.91
C GLY A 374 0.42 -2.61 -22.74
N LEU A 375 0.89 -3.03 -21.56
CA LEU A 375 0.07 -3.15 -20.36
C LEU A 375 0.13 -1.85 -19.54
N ARG A 376 -0.98 -1.49 -18.90
CA ARG A 376 -0.98 -0.40 -17.90
C ARG A 376 -0.34 -0.95 -16.63
N VAL A 377 0.64 -0.26 -16.06
CA VAL A 377 1.36 -0.74 -14.87
C VAL A 377 1.31 0.29 -13.75
N THR A 378 0.86 -0.14 -12.58
CA THR A 378 0.98 0.62 -11.33
C THR A 378 1.83 -0.14 -10.33
N VAL A 379 2.86 0.48 -9.75
CA VAL A 379 3.61 -0.08 -8.61
C VAL A 379 3.09 0.54 -7.33
N LEU A 380 2.56 -0.29 -6.43
CA LEU A 380 2.05 0.11 -5.12
C LEU A 380 3.06 -0.27 -4.04
N GLY A 381 3.64 0.74 -3.39
CA GLY A 381 4.61 0.61 -2.31
C GLY A 381 4.23 1.41 -1.07
N ILE A 382 5.17 1.57 -0.14
CA ILE A 382 4.95 2.28 1.12
C ILE A 382 5.78 3.56 1.21
N THR A 383 5.30 4.57 1.94
CA THR A 383 6.05 5.80 2.22
C THR A 383 6.20 6.06 3.71
N GLY A 384 7.25 6.79 4.07
CA GLY A 384 7.41 7.41 5.39
C GLY A 384 6.80 8.81 5.49
N GLU A 385 6.33 9.37 4.37
CA GLU A 385 5.53 10.60 4.37
C GLU A 385 4.15 10.33 5.00
N PRO A 386 3.53 11.32 5.67
CA PRO A 386 2.21 11.15 6.27
C PRO A 386 1.11 11.01 5.22
N GLU A 387 1.33 11.53 4.01
CA GLU A 387 0.38 11.51 2.89
C GLU A 387 0.86 10.56 1.78
N PRO A 388 -0.07 9.99 0.98
CA PRO A 388 0.29 9.25 -0.21
C PRO A 388 1.13 10.06 -1.21
N VAL A 389 2.06 9.40 -1.89
CA VAL A 389 2.94 10.00 -2.89
C VAL A 389 2.78 9.28 -4.22
N VAL A 390 2.45 10.03 -5.28
CA VAL A 390 2.39 9.49 -6.64
C VAL A 390 3.52 10.05 -7.49
N THR A 391 4.24 9.16 -8.16
CA THR A 391 5.29 9.51 -9.13
C THR A 391 5.09 8.72 -10.43
N ALA A 392 5.65 9.23 -11.53
CA ALA A 392 5.76 8.51 -12.79
C ALA A 392 7.21 8.04 -13.00
N LEU A 393 7.37 6.78 -13.40
CA LEU A 393 8.61 6.19 -13.87
C LEU A 393 8.41 5.81 -15.35
N GLY A 394 8.69 6.75 -16.25
CA GLY A 394 8.32 6.60 -17.66
C GLY A 394 6.81 6.34 -17.80
N PRO A 395 6.37 5.23 -18.46
CA PRO A 395 4.95 4.89 -18.58
C PRO A 395 4.34 4.25 -17.32
N VAL A 396 5.14 3.97 -16.28
CA VAL A 396 4.70 3.29 -15.06
C VAL A 396 4.25 4.33 -14.02
N THR A 397 3.07 4.13 -13.45
CA THR A 397 2.62 4.91 -12.28
C THR A 397 3.15 4.25 -11.00
N VAL A 398 3.73 5.02 -10.08
CA VAL A 398 4.18 4.53 -8.78
C VAL A 398 3.37 5.24 -7.69
N VAL A 399 2.65 4.47 -6.89
CA VAL A 399 1.81 4.92 -5.79
C VAL A 399 2.45 4.46 -4.49
N ARG A 400 2.68 5.37 -3.55
CA ARG A 400 3.21 5.04 -2.23
C ARG A 400 2.22 5.45 -1.17
N VAL A 401 1.88 4.53 -0.27
CA VAL A 401 0.89 4.78 0.79
C VAL A 401 1.54 4.82 2.18
N PRO A 402 1.10 5.70 3.09
CA PRO A 402 1.54 5.71 4.47
C PRO A 402 1.07 4.44 5.21
N VAL A 403 1.87 3.98 6.18
CA VAL A 403 1.53 2.83 7.03
C VAL A 403 1.62 3.23 8.49
N ASP A 404 0.49 3.22 9.20
CA ASP A 404 0.40 3.62 10.61
C ASP A 404 1.08 2.66 11.60
N TYR A 405 1.35 1.42 11.18
CA TYR A 405 1.95 0.35 11.99
C TYR A 405 1.22 0.07 13.32
N ARG A 406 -0.11 0.31 13.40
CA ARG A 406 -0.91 0.22 14.64
C ARG A 406 -0.80 -1.16 15.29
N LEU A 407 -0.84 -2.24 14.51
CA LEU A 407 -0.78 -3.62 15.01
C LEU A 407 0.62 -3.94 15.55
N ARG A 408 1.67 -3.55 14.81
CA ARG A 408 3.06 -3.69 15.24
C ARG A 408 3.32 -2.95 16.56
N GLU A 409 2.86 -1.71 16.67
CA GLU A 409 3.01 -0.88 17.86
C GLU A 409 2.22 -1.44 19.05
N ALA A 410 0.97 -1.85 18.85
CA ALA A 410 0.15 -2.46 19.89
C ALA A 410 0.83 -3.73 20.47
N ARG A 411 1.43 -4.55 19.61
CA ARG A 411 2.20 -5.73 20.05
C ARG A 411 3.46 -5.35 20.84
N ARG A 412 4.23 -4.35 20.37
CA ARG A 412 5.41 -3.83 21.08
C ARG A 412 5.00 -3.36 22.48
N THR A 413 3.96 -2.54 22.57
CA THR A 413 3.43 -1.99 23.84
C THR A 413 2.95 -3.09 24.78
N ARG A 414 2.19 -4.09 24.32
CA ARG A 414 1.78 -5.24 25.14
C ARG A 414 2.98 -6.01 25.70
N ARG A 415 4.01 -6.26 24.86
CA ARG A 415 5.24 -6.95 25.27
C ARG A 415 6.03 -6.13 26.29
N GLU A 416 6.14 -4.82 26.10
CA GLU A 416 6.79 -3.92 27.04
C GLU A 416 6.04 -3.82 28.37
N SER A 417 4.73 -3.62 28.34
CA SER A 417 3.89 -3.52 29.55
C SER A 417 3.95 -4.79 30.39
N ALA A 418 3.93 -5.97 29.76
CA ALA A 418 4.14 -7.25 30.46
C ALA A 418 5.51 -7.35 31.15
N ARG A 419 6.52 -6.62 30.64
CA ARG A 419 7.91 -6.58 31.14
C ARG A 419 8.18 -5.43 32.10
N ARG A 420 7.26 -4.46 32.20
CA ARG A 420 7.31 -3.31 33.13
C ARG A 420 6.78 -3.64 34.52
N TRP A 421 6.22 -4.84 34.76
CA TRP A 421 5.79 -5.26 36.09
C TRP A 421 6.97 -5.20 37.08
N ARG A 422 6.86 -4.33 38.09
CA ARG A 422 7.90 -4.11 39.11
C ARG A 422 7.52 -4.80 40.42
N PRO A 423 8.41 -5.60 41.03
CA PRO A 423 8.26 -6.02 42.42
C PRO A 423 8.22 -4.80 43.37
N PRO A 424 7.65 -4.93 44.58
CA PRO A 424 7.49 -3.81 45.53
C PRO A 424 8.80 -3.18 46.05
N LEU A 425 9.96 -3.70 45.62
CA LEU A 425 11.30 -3.28 46.04
C LEU A 425 11.80 -1.99 45.36
N GLY A 426 11.13 -1.53 44.29
CA GLY A 426 11.46 -0.29 43.56
C GLY A 426 10.39 0.80 43.65
N TYR A 427 10.62 1.94 42.99
CA TYR A 427 9.55 2.89 42.67
C TYR A 427 8.83 2.41 41.39
N PRO A 428 7.49 2.50 41.31
CA PRO A 428 6.73 2.02 40.14
C PRO A 428 7.11 2.78 38.86
N ASP A 429 7.31 4.08 38.97
CA ASP A 429 7.62 4.99 37.86
C ASP A 429 8.56 6.13 38.31
N ARG A 430 8.90 7.01 37.36
CA ARG A 430 9.76 8.18 37.60
C ARG A 430 9.10 9.19 38.54
N GLU A 431 7.78 9.33 38.47
CA GLU A 431 7.01 10.31 39.22
C GLU A 431 6.97 9.99 40.71
N ALA A 432 6.69 8.73 41.08
CA ALA A 432 6.73 8.24 42.45
C ALA A 432 8.11 8.46 43.10
N ARG A 433 9.20 8.32 42.33
CA ARG A 433 10.55 8.63 42.81
C ARG A 433 10.76 10.14 43.02
N LEU A 434 10.29 10.97 42.10
CA LEU A 434 10.36 12.44 42.21
C LEU A 434 9.55 12.95 43.41
N THR A 435 8.35 12.40 43.63
CA THR A 435 7.50 12.69 44.78
C THR A 435 8.19 12.34 46.10
N ALA A 436 8.91 11.21 46.16
CA ALA A 436 9.69 10.87 47.34
C ALA A 436 10.84 11.86 47.61
N TRP A 437 11.54 12.32 46.57
CA TRP A 437 12.57 13.37 46.69
C TRP A 437 11.98 14.73 47.08
N ALA A 438 10.80 15.08 46.57
CA ALA A 438 10.09 16.30 46.95
C ALA A 438 9.82 16.34 48.47
N ARG A 439 9.37 15.22 49.06
CA ARG A 439 9.17 15.09 50.52
C ARG A 439 10.45 15.30 51.32
N VAL A 440 11.59 14.79 50.83
CA VAL A 440 12.92 15.02 51.44
C VAL A 440 13.30 16.50 51.37
N ARG A 441 13.10 17.16 50.22
CA ARG A 441 13.40 18.59 50.02
C ARG A 441 12.58 19.50 50.94
N VAL A 442 11.28 19.20 51.12
CA VAL A 442 10.41 19.92 52.05
C VAL A 442 10.93 19.81 53.49
N THR A 443 11.32 18.59 53.90
CA THR A 443 11.87 18.36 55.25
C THR A 443 13.22 19.08 55.42
N ALA A 444 14.05 19.12 54.38
CA ALA A 444 15.33 19.84 54.39
C ALA A 444 15.16 21.36 54.49
N ARG A 445 14.13 21.94 53.84
CA ARG A 445 13.78 23.37 54.00
C ARG A 445 13.40 23.68 55.45
N ARG A 446 12.55 22.86 56.06
CA ARG A 446 12.19 22.98 57.50
C ARG A 446 13.42 22.88 58.41
N GLY A 447 14.31 21.93 58.14
CA GLY A 447 15.56 21.76 58.88
C GLY A 447 16.50 22.96 58.78
N ARG A 448 16.64 23.57 57.58
CA ARG A 448 17.44 24.80 57.39
C ARG A 448 16.86 25.99 58.14
N SER A 449 15.53 26.17 58.08
CA SER A 449 14.84 27.21 58.84
C SER A 449 15.03 27.04 60.36
N ALA A 450 14.88 25.82 60.89
CA ALA A 450 15.14 25.52 62.30
C ALA A 450 16.61 25.77 62.69
N ALA A 451 17.56 25.41 61.84
CA ALA A 451 18.98 25.70 62.06
C ALA A 451 19.31 27.21 62.02
N GLY A 452 18.66 27.97 61.14
CA GLY A 452 18.77 29.43 61.09
C GLY A 452 18.28 30.08 62.38
N ARG A 453 17.07 29.70 62.83
CA ARG A 453 16.52 30.14 64.13
C ARG A 453 17.43 29.76 65.30
N LEU A 454 18.01 28.55 65.29
CA LEU A 454 18.96 28.10 66.32
C LEU A 454 20.23 28.96 66.35
N LYS A 455 20.76 29.33 65.18
CA LYS A 455 21.95 30.19 65.06
C LYS A 455 21.66 31.60 65.61
N GLN A 456 20.47 32.13 65.31
CA GLN A 456 20.02 33.43 65.80
C GLN A 456 19.86 33.45 67.33
N ALA A 457 19.14 32.49 67.89
CA ALA A 457 18.95 32.37 69.34
C ALA A 457 20.28 32.20 70.11
N ARG A 458 21.22 31.42 69.57
CA ARG A 458 22.58 31.30 70.15
C ARG A 458 23.37 32.61 70.09
N ALA A 459 23.22 33.40 69.03
CA ALA A 459 23.86 34.71 68.90
C ALA A 459 23.30 35.74 69.91
N GLN A 460 22.08 35.50 70.42
CA GLN A 460 21.42 36.32 71.44
C GLN A 460 21.71 35.84 72.88
N GLY A 461 22.61 34.85 73.07
CA GLY A 461 23.01 34.34 74.39
C GLY A 461 22.08 33.26 74.97
N GLU A 462 21.06 32.81 74.23
CA GLU A 462 20.10 31.81 74.71
C GLU A 462 20.67 30.37 74.63
N ARG A 463 20.14 29.46 75.48
CA ARG A 463 20.37 28.01 75.42
C ARG A 463 19.11 27.26 74.94
N PRO A 464 18.73 27.34 73.64
CA PRO A 464 17.46 26.81 73.15
C PRO A 464 17.52 25.29 72.88
N VAL A 465 17.52 24.49 73.95
CA VAL A 465 17.67 23.01 73.90
C VAL A 465 16.62 22.36 73.00
N ALA A 466 15.36 22.77 73.09
CA ALA A 466 14.27 22.23 72.26
C ALA A 466 14.47 22.50 70.77
N LEU A 467 14.99 23.68 70.41
CA LEU A 467 15.25 24.07 69.02
C LEU A 467 16.49 23.33 68.46
N ALA A 468 17.49 23.07 69.31
CA ALA A 468 18.62 22.22 68.98
C ALA A 468 18.19 20.77 68.71
N ALA A 469 17.35 20.20 69.57
CA ALA A 469 16.77 18.86 69.39
C ALA A 469 15.91 18.80 68.11
N GLN A 470 15.08 19.82 67.85
CA GLN A 470 14.27 19.91 66.63
C GLN A 470 15.14 19.98 65.36
N SER A 471 16.17 20.82 65.35
CA SER A 471 17.11 20.95 64.23
C SER A 471 17.85 19.64 63.96
N TYR A 472 18.30 18.96 65.02
CA TYR A 472 18.96 17.66 64.92
C TYR A 472 18.02 16.57 64.39
N ALA A 473 16.80 16.45 64.95
CA ALA A 473 15.80 15.48 64.51
C ALA A 473 15.41 15.67 63.04
N LEU A 474 15.25 16.91 62.58
CA LEU A 474 14.98 17.21 61.16
C LEU A 474 16.16 16.86 60.26
N ARG A 475 17.41 17.15 60.67
CA ARG A 475 18.62 16.73 59.93
C ARG A 475 18.73 15.21 59.83
N ALA A 476 18.56 14.50 60.94
CA ALA A 476 18.56 13.04 60.97
C ALA A 476 17.45 12.45 60.07
N THR A 477 16.25 13.05 60.08
CA THR A 477 15.13 12.66 59.21
C THR A 477 15.44 12.88 57.73
N VAL A 478 16.09 14.00 57.38
CA VAL A 478 16.52 14.27 55.98
C VAL A 478 17.53 13.24 55.51
N ILE A 479 18.53 12.93 56.35
CA ILE A 479 19.55 11.92 56.04
C ILE A 479 18.87 10.56 55.88
N GLY A 480 18.07 10.11 56.86
CA GLY A 480 17.39 8.81 56.84
C GLY A 480 16.41 8.64 55.68
N ARG A 481 15.60 9.66 55.37
CA ARG A 481 14.70 9.62 54.21
C ARG A 481 15.49 9.68 52.90
N GLY A 482 16.54 10.50 52.83
CA GLY A 482 17.40 10.60 51.66
C GLY A 482 18.13 9.29 51.36
N THR A 483 18.66 8.60 52.38
CA THR A 483 19.29 7.29 52.24
C THR A 483 18.27 6.22 51.86
N ALA A 484 17.06 6.23 52.42
CA ALA A 484 15.99 5.30 52.05
C ALA A 484 15.57 5.46 50.57
N VAL A 485 15.41 6.70 50.07
CA VAL A 485 15.09 6.98 48.67
C VAL A 485 16.22 6.50 47.75
N LYS A 486 17.49 6.75 48.11
CA LYS A 486 18.66 6.27 47.37
C LYS A 486 18.75 4.74 47.35
N ALA A 487 18.60 4.09 48.50
CA ALA A 487 18.65 2.64 48.64
C ALA A 487 17.53 1.95 47.84
N ARG A 488 16.29 2.45 47.94
CA ARG A 488 15.15 1.94 47.15
C ARG A 488 15.35 2.16 45.65
N SER A 489 15.92 3.29 45.25
CA SER A 489 16.26 3.54 43.84
C SER A 489 17.35 2.60 43.33
N LYS A 490 18.39 2.35 44.14
CA LYS A 490 19.49 1.42 43.82
C LYS A 490 18.97 -0.01 43.70
N ALA A 491 18.20 -0.49 44.67
CA ALA A 491 17.58 -1.82 44.67
C ALA A 491 16.66 -2.01 43.45
N GLY A 492 15.83 -1.01 43.12
CA GLY A 492 15.03 -1.01 41.90
C GLY A 492 15.89 -1.09 40.63
N SER A 493 16.99 -0.34 40.55
CA SER A 493 17.89 -0.38 39.40
C SER A 493 18.65 -1.70 39.23
N GLU A 494 19.00 -2.36 40.34
CA GLU A 494 19.65 -3.67 40.35
C GLU A 494 18.70 -4.77 39.89
N LEU A 495 17.47 -4.73 40.41
CA LEU A 495 16.39 -5.61 40.00
C LEU A 495 16.05 -5.43 38.51
N ASP A 496 16.00 -4.20 38.02
CA ASP A 496 15.80 -3.91 36.60
C ASP A 496 16.91 -4.48 35.74
N ARG A 497 18.17 -4.34 36.16
CA ARG A 497 19.30 -4.94 35.45
C ARG A 497 19.18 -6.46 35.42
N ALA A 498 18.81 -7.09 36.54
CA ALA A 498 18.61 -8.52 36.63
C ALA A 498 17.45 -9.01 35.75
N LEU A 499 16.29 -8.34 35.80
CA LEU A 499 15.12 -8.66 34.98
C LEU A 499 15.41 -8.45 33.49
N LYS A 500 16.04 -7.34 33.10
CA LYS A 500 16.46 -7.11 31.70
C LYS A 500 17.46 -8.16 31.23
N LYS A 501 18.36 -8.65 32.10
CA LYS A 501 19.26 -9.77 31.77
C LYS A 501 18.46 -11.07 31.60
N GLY A 502 17.53 -11.37 32.51
CA GLY A 502 16.64 -12.52 32.43
C GLY A 502 15.79 -12.53 31.16
N TRP A 503 15.16 -11.41 30.81
CA TRP A 503 14.40 -11.24 29.58
C TRP A 503 15.26 -11.40 28.34
N ARG A 504 16.50 -10.89 28.33
CA ARG A 504 17.45 -11.08 27.21
C ARG A 504 17.82 -12.55 27.02
N VAL A 505 18.07 -13.29 28.10
CA VAL A 505 18.37 -14.73 28.04
C VAL A 505 17.14 -15.51 27.56
N TRP A 506 15.96 -15.18 28.09
CA TRP A 506 14.70 -15.77 27.68
C TRP A 506 14.41 -15.52 26.20
N ASP A 507 14.49 -14.27 25.76
CA ASP A 507 14.30 -13.87 24.37
C ASP A 507 15.30 -14.57 23.47
N GLY A 508 16.59 -14.60 23.82
CA GLY A 508 17.60 -15.31 23.05
C GLY A 508 17.30 -16.81 22.93
N ALA A 509 16.87 -17.47 24.01
CA ALA A 509 16.45 -18.86 23.97
C ALA A 509 15.22 -19.07 23.09
N TRP A 510 14.22 -18.19 23.22
CA TRP A 510 12.98 -18.25 22.44
C TRP A 510 13.22 -17.99 20.96
N HIS A 511 14.05 -17.00 20.61
CA HIS A 511 14.37 -16.63 19.23
C HIS A 511 15.08 -17.74 18.43
N ARG A 512 15.67 -18.74 19.10
CA ARG A 512 16.35 -19.90 18.49
C ARG A 512 15.45 -21.08 18.13
N THR A 513 14.17 -21.07 18.52
CA THR A 513 13.23 -22.17 18.25
C THR A 513 12.15 -21.75 17.27
N ALA A 514 11.90 -22.53 16.21
CA ALA A 514 10.79 -22.31 15.27
C ALA A 514 9.42 -22.78 15.80
N VAL A 515 9.37 -23.48 16.95
CA VAL A 515 8.15 -24.14 17.44
C VAL A 515 7.03 -23.14 17.68
N GLY A 516 5.88 -23.40 17.06
CA GLY A 516 4.69 -22.56 17.16
C GLY A 516 4.89 -21.14 16.62
N ALA A 517 5.89 -20.92 15.76
CA ALA A 517 5.95 -19.71 14.95
C ALA A 517 4.72 -19.67 14.04
N SER A 518 4.10 -18.50 13.95
CA SER A 518 3.00 -18.27 13.02
C SER A 518 3.01 -16.80 12.66
N TRP A 519 2.85 -16.50 11.37
CA TRP A 519 2.92 -15.12 10.87
C TRP A 519 1.86 -14.23 11.53
N ARG A 520 0.63 -14.74 11.69
CA ARG A 520 -0.50 -14.04 12.34
C ARG A 520 -0.19 -13.54 13.76
N ARG A 521 0.77 -14.15 14.45
CA ARG A 521 1.21 -13.77 15.80
C ARG A 521 2.55 -13.04 15.84
N LEU A 522 3.41 -13.31 14.87
CA LEU A 522 4.81 -12.88 14.89
C LEU A 522 5.11 -11.71 13.96
N LEU A 523 4.27 -11.48 12.95
CA LEU A 523 4.42 -10.49 11.89
C LEU A 523 3.15 -9.61 11.78
N PRO A 524 2.75 -8.87 12.85
CA PRO A 524 1.60 -7.97 12.78
C PRO A 524 1.72 -6.90 11.70
N GLU A 525 2.95 -6.55 11.29
CA GLU A 525 3.24 -5.62 10.20
C GLU A 525 2.63 -6.06 8.87
N VAL A 526 2.43 -7.36 8.63
CA VAL A 526 1.74 -7.86 7.42
C VAL A 526 0.29 -7.39 7.40
N GLY A 527 -0.38 -7.36 8.56
CA GLY A 527 -1.72 -6.81 8.68
C GLY A 527 -1.76 -5.28 8.58
N ASP A 528 -0.69 -4.60 9.02
CA ASP A 528 -0.56 -3.15 8.83
C ASP A 528 -0.43 -2.81 7.32
N TYR A 529 0.29 -3.63 6.54
CA TYR A 529 0.38 -3.48 5.08
C TYR A 529 -0.96 -3.74 4.39
N GLU A 530 -1.69 -4.79 4.79
CA GLU A 530 -3.03 -5.09 4.24
C GLU A 530 -4.00 -3.93 4.44
N LEU A 531 -4.02 -3.33 5.64
CA LEU A 531 -4.90 -2.20 5.95
C LEU A 531 -4.58 -0.95 5.13
N ALA A 532 -3.32 -0.74 4.76
CA ALA A 532 -2.89 0.42 3.98
C ALA A 532 -3.03 0.19 2.46
N MET A 533 -2.60 -0.97 1.96
CA MET A 533 -2.49 -1.25 0.53
C MET A 533 -3.74 -1.91 -0.06
N GLY A 534 -4.47 -2.71 0.73
CA GLY A 534 -5.64 -3.47 0.28
C GLY A 534 -6.74 -2.60 -0.33
N PRO A 535 -7.22 -1.54 0.35
CA PRO A 535 -8.25 -0.65 -0.20
C PRO A 535 -7.81 0.04 -1.49
N VAL A 536 -6.56 0.53 -1.54
CA VAL A 536 -6.01 1.20 -2.73
C VAL A 536 -5.88 0.22 -3.89
N LEU A 537 -5.43 -1.00 -3.65
CA LEU A 537 -5.35 -2.07 -4.65
C LEU A 537 -6.73 -2.40 -5.24
N ASP A 538 -7.76 -2.48 -4.39
CA ASP A 538 -9.12 -2.76 -4.83
C ASP A 538 -9.68 -1.62 -5.70
N LEU A 539 -9.42 -0.36 -5.33
CA LEU A 539 -9.81 0.85 -6.08
C LEU A 539 -9.08 0.98 -7.42
N LEU A 540 -7.80 0.60 -7.49
CA LEU A 540 -7.01 0.62 -8.73
C LEU A 540 -7.54 -0.35 -9.79
N GLY A 541 -8.34 -1.35 -9.39
CA GLY A 541 -9.01 -2.25 -10.32
C GLY A 541 -8.06 -3.11 -11.16
N ALA A 542 -7.12 -3.81 -10.52
CA ALA A 542 -6.15 -4.67 -11.21
C ALA A 542 -6.82 -5.83 -11.98
N ASP A 543 -6.31 -6.12 -13.18
CA ASP A 543 -6.54 -7.35 -13.94
C ASP A 543 -5.54 -8.45 -13.56
N LEU A 544 -4.35 -8.06 -13.09
CA LEU A 544 -3.29 -8.94 -12.59
C LEU A 544 -2.55 -8.27 -11.44
N VAL A 545 -2.33 -9.00 -10.35
CA VAL A 545 -1.51 -8.53 -9.22
C VAL A 545 -0.15 -9.22 -9.25
N HIS A 546 0.96 -8.48 -9.15
CA HIS A 546 2.30 -9.05 -9.05
C HIS A 546 2.90 -8.74 -7.67
N ALA A 547 2.92 -9.72 -6.78
CA ALA A 547 3.48 -9.59 -5.44
C ALA A 547 5.00 -9.85 -5.45
N HIS A 548 5.79 -8.83 -5.13
CA HIS A 548 7.23 -8.99 -4.92
C HIS A 548 7.53 -9.19 -3.43
N ASP A 549 8.29 -10.25 -3.13
CA ASP A 549 8.62 -10.71 -1.79
C ASP A 549 7.45 -11.27 -0.95
N VAL A 550 7.81 -12.06 0.07
CA VAL A 550 6.86 -12.75 0.96
C VAL A 550 5.99 -11.79 1.78
N GLN A 551 6.40 -10.53 1.93
CA GLN A 551 5.75 -9.50 2.75
C GLN A 551 4.32 -9.18 2.30
N VAL A 552 4.05 -9.25 1.00
CA VAL A 552 2.81 -8.77 0.37
C VAL A 552 1.98 -9.88 -0.27
N VAL A 553 2.40 -11.15 -0.15
CA VAL A 553 1.68 -12.29 -0.77
C VAL A 553 0.27 -12.47 -0.22
N GLY A 554 0.07 -12.17 1.07
CA GLY A 554 -1.25 -12.18 1.70
C GLY A 554 -2.19 -11.15 1.06
N ILE A 555 -1.66 -9.96 0.76
CA ILE A 555 -2.41 -8.85 0.15
C ILE A 555 -2.89 -9.24 -1.26
N ALA A 556 -2.01 -9.83 -2.07
CA ALA A 556 -2.36 -10.29 -3.41
C ALA A 556 -3.40 -11.42 -3.39
N ALA A 557 -3.24 -12.40 -2.50
CA ALA A 557 -4.17 -13.51 -2.36
C ALA A 557 -5.54 -13.04 -1.84
N ASP A 558 -5.55 -12.13 -0.87
CA ASP A 558 -6.78 -11.56 -0.33
C ASP A 558 -7.47 -10.66 -1.37
N ALA A 559 -6.74 -9.87 -2.16
CA ALA A 559 -7.31 -9.10 -3.27
C ALA A 559 -7.97 -10.00 -4.33
N SER A 560 -7.31 -11.11 -4.69
CA SER A 560 -7.88 -12.12 -5.57
C SER A 560 -9.18 -12.72 -5.00
N SER A 561 -9.22 -12.95 -3.68
CA SER A 561 -10.39 -13.46 -2.97
C SER A 561 -11.51 -12.41 -2.87
N ARG A 562 -11.18 -11.15 -2.57
CA ARG A 562 -12.13 -10.03 -2.53
C ARG A 562 -12.73 -9.76 -3.89
N ALA A 563 -11.94 -9.79 -4.96
CA ALA A 563 -12.43 -9.69 -6.33
C ALA A 563 -13.46 -10.79 -6.66
N LEU A 564 -13.20 -12.02 -6.20
CA LEU A 564 -14.14 -13.14 -6.35
C LEU A 564 -15.42 -12.92 -5.52
N LEU A 565 -15.30 -12.43 -4.29
CA LEU A 565 -16.43 -12.11 -3.40
C LEU A 565 -17.26 -10.91 -3.91
N ALA A 566 -16.62 -9.95 -4.57
CA ALA A 566 -17.26 -8.83 -5.26
C ALA A 566 -17.88 -9.23 -6.60
N ALA A 567 -17.93 -10.54 -6.91
CA ALA A 567 -18.51 -11.14 -8.10
C ALA A 567 -17.97 -10.60 -9.43
N ARG A 568 -16.68 -10.24 -9.49
CA ARG A 568 -16.03 -9.99 -10.77
C ARG A 568 -16.18 -11.23 -11.67
N PRO A 569 -16.42 -11.06 -12.99
CA PRO A 569 -16.64 -12.17 -13.91
C PRO A 569 -15.43 -13.11 -14.01
N ARG A 570 -14.26 -12.65 -13.56
CA ARG A 570 -13.03 -13.43 -13.45
C ARG A 570 -12.35 -13.17 -12.12
N ARG A 571 -11.78 -14.23 -11.53
CA ARG A 571 -10.81 -14.10 -10.44
C ARG A 571 -9.66 -13.25 -10.95
N VAL A 572 -9.19 -12.28 -10.17
CA VAL A 572 -7.96 -11.55 -10.48
C VAL A 572 -6.79 -12.51 -10.22
N PRO A 573 -6.07 -12.99 -11.26
CA PRO A 573 -4.86 -13.78 -11.05
C PRO A 573 -3.80 -12.97 -10.32
N TRP A 574 -2.90 -13.66 -9.64
CA TRP A 574 -1.74 -13.00 -9.04
C TRP A 574 -0.45 -13.82 -9.21
N LEU A 575 0.66 -13.11 -9.37
CA LEU A 575 2.01 -13.65 -9.47
C LEU A 575 2.73 -13.49 -8.13
N TYR A 576 3.51 -14.49 -7.74
CA TYR A 576 4.45 -14.37 -6.64
C TYR A 576 5.89 -14.33 -7.17
N ASP A 577 6.63 -13.25 -6.95
CA ASP A 577 8.07 -13.15 -7.25
C ASP A 577 8.89 -13.31 -5.97
N ALA A 578 9.42 -14.52 -5.79
CA ALA A 578 10.23 -14.93 -4.66
C ALA A 578 11.71 -14.57 -4.90
N HIS A 579 12.17 -13.46 -4.32
CA HIS A 579 13.54 -12.96 -4.51
C HIS A 579 14.60 -13.73 -3.73
N GLU A 580 14.20 -14.43 -2.67
CA GLU A 580 15.10 -15.21 -1.82
C GLU A 580 14.43 -16.51 -1.34
N TYR A 581 15.24 -17.50 -0.99
CA TYR A 581 14.74 -18.69 -0.28
C TYR A 581 14.42 -18.36 1.18
N VAL A 582 13.15 -18.08 1.46
CA VAL A 582 12.65 -17.57 2.75
C VAL A 582 13.06 -18.46 3.92
N ARG A 583 12.88 -19.78 3.83
CA ARG A 583 13.24 -20.74 4.90
C ARG A 583 14.73 -20.77 5.20
N GLY A 584 15.56 -20.41 4.21
CA GLY A 584 17.01 -20.42 4.28
C GLY A 584 17.64 -19.07 4.62
N LEU A 585 16.84 -18.04 4.90
CA LEU A 585 17.35 -16.70 5.18
C LEU A 585 18.34 -16.71 6.36
N SER A 586 19.46 -16.03 6.14
CA SER A 586 20.47 -15.79 7.17
C SER A 586 19.89 -15.11 8.43
N GLN A 587 20.41 -15.50 9.59
CA GLN A 587 19.86 -15.11 10.91
C GLN A 587 20.71 -14.03 11.58
N TYR A 588 20.84 -12.86 10.96
CA TYR A 588 21.54 -11.71 11.54
C TYR A 588 20.62 -10.49 11.72
N GLY A 589 21.03 -9.57 12.59
CA GLY A 589 20.22 -8.40 12.95
C GLY A 589 18.89 -8.80 13.61
N GLY A 590 17.79 -8.24 13.12
CA GLY A 590 16.43 -8.55 13.61
C GLY A 590 15.85 -9.89 13.14
N ARG A 591 16.50 -10.57 12.19
CA ARG A 591 15.98 -11.82 11.58
C ARG A 591 16.31 -13.01 12.47
N THR A 592 15.40 -13.32 13.39
CA THR A 592 15.52 -14.50 14.27
C THR A 592 14.95 -15.75 13.61
N ARG A 593 15.37 -16.95 14.01
CA ARG A 593 14.82 -18.22 13.50
C ARG A 593 13.29 -18.27 13.58
N ARG A 594 12.70 -17.67 14.62
CA ARG A 594 11.24 -17.53 14.77
C ARG A 594 10.59 -16.65 13.71
N VAL A 595 11.24 -15.54 13.38
CA VAL A 595 10.74 -14.59 12.38
C VAL A 595 10.84 -15.23 10.99
N VAL A 596 11.96 -15.88 10.68
CA VAL A 596 12.13 -16.64 9.44
C VAL A 596 11.07 -17.75 9.32
N ALA A 597 10.83 -18.51 10.39
CA ALA A 597 9.77 -19.52 10.40
C ALA A 597 8.36 -18.92 10.26
N ALA A 598 8.14 -17.69 10.72
CA ALA A 598 6.89 -16.99 10.52
C ALA A 598 6.73 -16.53 9.07
N TRP A 599 7.78 -16.02 8.43
CA TRP A 599 7.76 -15.72 6.99
C TRP A 599 7.49 -16.96 6.15
N ALA A 600 8.12 -18.09 6.49
CA ALA A 600 7.87 -19.36 5.82
C ALA A 600 6.45 -19.91 6.06
N ASP A 601 5.84 -19.60 7.22
CA ASP A 601 4.43 -19.92 7.52
C ASP A 601 3.48 -19.05 6.66
N LEU A 602 3.80 -17.77 6.46
CA LEU A 602 3.07 -16.88 5.54
C LEU A 602 3.18 -17.35 4.08
N GLU A 603 4.39 -17.66 3.62
CA GLU A 603 4.65 -18.19 2.28
C GLU A 603 3.86 -19.49 2.06
N ALA A 604 3.93 -20.43 3.01
CA ALA A 604 3.21 -21.70 2.93
C ALA A 604 1.69 -21.56 2.83
N GLU A 605 1.12 -20.52 3.45
CA GLU A 605 -0.32 -20.28 3.45
C GLU A 605 -0.82 -19.84 2.07
N PHE A 606 -0.05 -18.99 1.36
CA PHE A 606 -0.53 -18.33 0.15
C PHE A 606 0.09 -18.81 -1.15
N VAL A 607 1.33 -19.33 -1.15
CA VAL A 607 2.11 -19.64 -2.37
C VAL A 607 1.36 -20.51 -3.38
N ARG A 608 0.58 -21.50 -2.92
CA ARG A 608 -0.19 -22.41 -3.80
C ARG A 608 -1.38 -21.75 -4.48
N SER A 609 -1.82 -20.59 -4.00
CA SER A 609 -2.95 -19.87 -4.57
C SER A 609 -2.55 -18.88 -5.67
N ALA A 610 -1.24 -18.65 -5.85
CA ALA A 610 -0.67 -17.85 -6.94
C ALA A 610 -0.94 -18.54 -8.29
N ALA A 611 -1.26 -17.74 -9.30
CA ALA A 611 -1.44 -18.23 -10.67
C ALA A 611 -0.10 -18.72 -11.25
N ARG A 612 0.99 -18.00 -10.94
CA ARG A 612 2.37 -18.41 -11.23
C ARG A 612 3.32 -17.91 -10.14
N VAL A 613 4.41 -18.63 -9.97
CA VAL A 613 5.54 -18.24 -9.11
C VAL A 613 6.75 -17.96 -9.99
N ILE A 614 7.44 -16.86 -9.72
CA ILE A 614 8.71 -16.45 -10.31
C ILE A 614 9.77 -16.49 -9.21
N THR A 615 11.00 -16.84 -9.55
CA THR A 615 12.14 -16.72 -8.64
C THR A 615 13.42 -16.39 -9.40
N VAL A 616 14.53 -16.26 -8.68
CA VAL A 616 15.79 -15.68 -9.19
C VAL A 616 16.90 -16.70 -9.45
N SER A 617 16.66 -17.99 -9.20
CA SER A 617 17.62 -19.05 -9.52
C SER A 617 16.95 -20.43 -9.62
N GLU A 618 17.58 -21.31 -10.40
CA GLU A 618 17.13 -22.69 -10.58
C GLU A 618 17.00 -23.47 -9.26
N PRO A 619 17.98 -23.40 -8.32
CA PRO A 619 17.88 -24.16 -7.08
C PRO A 619 16.76 -23.67 -6.15
N ILE A 620 16.42 -22.38 -6.19
CA ILE A 620 15.27 -21.87 -5.44
C ILE A 620 13.97 -22.39 -6.06
N ALA A 621 13.87 -22.41 -7.40
CA ALA A 621 12.69 -22.95 -8.08
C ALA A 621 12.43 -24.41 -7.68
N ASP A 622 13.46 -25.24 -7.70
CA ASP A 622 13.37 -26.65 -7.29
C ASP A 622 13.00 -26.80 -5.81
N GLN A 623 13.60 -25.98 -4.94
CA GLN A 623 13.32 -26.02 -3.51
C GLN A 623 11.91 -25.56 -3.17
N LEU A 624 11.36 -24.57 -3.87
CA LEU A 624 9.97 -24.13 -3.71
C LEU A 624 8.98 -25.22 -4.11
N VAL A 625 9.27 -25.98 -5.18
CA VAL A 625 8.47 -27.17 -5.54
C VAL A 625 8.53 -28.21 -4.43
N ALA A 626 9.72 -28.53 -3.92
CA ALA A 626 9.90 -29.52 -2.87
C ALA A 626 9.22 -29.13 -1.54
N ASP A 627 9.32 -27.87 -1.14
CA ASP A 627 8.79 -27.37 0.13
C ASP A 627 7.26 -27.21 0.12
N TYR A 628 6.69 -26.83 -1.04
CA TYR A 628 5.28 -26.44 -1.14
C TYR A 628 4.42 -27.36 -2.00
N GLY A 629 5.00 -28.27 -2.77
CA GLY A 629 4.28 -29.16 -3.68
C GLY A 629 3.60 -28.39 -4.80
N LEU A 630 4.31 -27.44 -5.42
CA LEU A 630 3.77 -26.62 -6.51
C LEU A 630 3.51 -27.48 -7.75
N GLU A 631 2.33 -27.32 -8.36
CA GLU A 631 1.94 -28.05 -9.57
C GLU A 631 2.80 -27.68 -10.78
N GLN A 632 3.27 -26.44 -10.80
CA GLN A 632 4.10 -25.89 -11.85
C GLN A 632 5.39 -25.39 -11.22
N ARG A 633 6.51 -25.74 -11.85
CA ARG A 633 7.82 -25.25 -11.43
C ARG A 633 7.87 -23.73 -11.57
N PRO A 634 8.38 -22.98 -10.58
CA PRO A 634 8.56 -21.55 -10.69
C PRO A 634 9.38 -21.16 -11.92
N ALA A 635 8.99 -20.10 -12.60
CA ALA A 635 9.77 -19.52 -13.68
C ALA A 635 11.01 -18.81 -13.12
N VAL A 636 12.16 -18.99 -13.74
CA VAL A 636 13.40 -18.35 -13.30
C VAL A 636 13.64 -17.09 -14.11
N VAL A 637 13.61 -15.95 -13.43
CA VAL A 637 13.93 -14.63 -13.98
C VAL A 637 15.07 -14.05 -13.13
N LEU A 638 16.30 -14.15 -13.65
CA LEU A 638 17.50 -13.71 -12.96
C LEU A 638 17.44 -12.20 -12.67
N ASN A 639 17.97 -11.78 -11.51
CA ASN A 639 18.08 -10.36 -11.19
C ASN A 639 19.38 -9.77 -11.77
N ILE A 640 19.37 -9.55 -13.09
CA ILE A 640 20.51 -9.04 -13.84
C ILE A 640 20.38 -7.52 -13.99
N PRO A 641 21.42 -6.72 -13.67
CA PRO A 641 21.39 -5.28 -13.95
C PRO A 641 21.20 -5.00 -15.44
N SER A 642 20.46 -3.95 -15.79
CA SER A 642 20.36 -3.51 -17.18
C SER A 642 21.70 -2.93 -17.61
N THR A 643 22.04 -3.14 -18.89
CA THR A 643 23.25 -2.58 -19.51
C THR A 643 23.11 -1.08 -19.83
N GLY A 644 22.27 -0.35 -19.08
CA GLY A 644 21.93 1.06 -19.30
C GLY A 644 23.19 1.84 -19.66
N ALA A 645 23.21 2.41 -20.87
CA ALA A 645 24.35 3.08 -21.50
C ALA A 645 25.73 2.65 -20.94
N ALA A 646 26.15 1.42 -21.25
CA ALA A 646 27.53 0.93 -21.08
C ALA A 646 28.61 1.77 -21.83
N SER A 647 28.37 3.07 -22.05
CA SER A 647 29.10 3.92 -22.98
C SER A 647 29.03 5.42 -22.68
N ARG A 648 28.62 5.90 -21.49
CA ARG A 648 29.04 7.24 -21.07
C ARG A 648 30.52 7.21 -20.67
N ARG A 649 31.39 7.17 -21.69
CA ARG A 649 32.81 7.51 -21.57
C ARG A 649 32.89 8.90 -20.93
N GLY A 650 33.22 8.97 -19.64
CA GLY A 650 33.30 10.24 -18.90
C GLY A 650 32.98 10.17 -17.40
N GLY A 651 32.38 9.09 -16.90
CA GLY A 651 32.18 8.89 -15.45
C GLY A 651 33.49 8.63 -14.69
N ALA A 652 33.54 8.97 -13.40
CA ALA A 652 34.68 8.64 -12.53
C ALA A 652 34.85 7.12 -12.44
N SER A 653 36.08 6.60 -12.51
CA SER A 653 36.37 5.17 -12.38
C SER A 653 36.61 4.78 -10.92
N LEU A 654 36.41 3.50 -10.59
CA LEU A 654 36.75 2.99 -9.25
C LEU A 654 38.22 3.23 -8.90
N ARG A 655 39.15 3.00 -9.84
CA ARG A 655 40.58 3.31 -9.64
C ARG A 655 40.80 4.76 -9.25
N ALA A 656 40.18 5.70 -9.97
CA ALA A 656 40.28 7.12 -9.67
C ALA A 656 39.71 7.46 -8.28
N ALA A 657 38.57 6.86 -7.90
CA ALA A 657 38.00 7.02 -6.57
C ALA A 657 38.91 6.47 -5.44
N CYS A 658 39.76 5.48 -5.75
CA CYS A 658 40.77 4.96 -4.83
C CYS A 658 42.13 5.67 -4.92
N GLY A 659 42.31 6.62 -5.86
CA GLY A 659 43.60 7.28 -6.09
C GLY A 659 44.70 6.34 -6.60
N LEU A 660 44.34 5.30 -7.34
CA LEU A 660 45.26 4.26 -7.83
C LEU A 660 45.63 4.47 -9.30
N GLY A 661 46.87 4.11 -9.65
CA GLY A 661 47.32 4.01 -11.05
C GLY A 661 46.83 2.72 -11.73
N ASP A 662 46.99 2.66 -13.05
CA ASP A 662 46.49 1.55 -13.88
C ASP A 662 47.22 0.22 -13.62
N GLU A 663 48.50 0.27 -13.26
CA GLU A 663 49.34 -0.92 -13.03
C GLU A 663 49.12 -1.60 -11.67
N VAL A 664 48.38 -0.97 -10.76
CA VAL A 664 48.17 -1.49 -9.39
C VAL A 664 47.11 -2.59 -9.40
N PRO A 665 47.38 -3.84 -8.99
CA PRO A 665 46.35 -4.88 -8.95
C PRO A 665 45.20 -4.52 -8.00
N LEU A 666 43.97 -4.49 -8.51
CA LEU A 666 42.78 -4.06 -7.79
C LEU A 666 41.69 -5.12 -7.76
N LEU A 667 41.41 -5.65 -6.57
CA LEU A 667 40.23 -6.47 -6.29
C LEU A 667 39.05 -5.56 -5.94
N VAL A 668 37.82 -5.94 -6.30
CA VAL A 668 36.62 -5.19 -5.93
C VAL A 668 35.55 -6.05 -5.28
N TYR A 669 34.95 -5.54 -4.20
CA TYR A 669 33.66 -5.98 -3.68
C TYR A 669 32.63 -4.86 -3.86
N SER A 670 31.48 -5.17 -4.46
CA SER A 670 30.34 -4.24 -4.62
C SER A 670 29.10 -4.72 -3.87
N GLY A 671 28.52 -3.84 -3.04
CA GLY A 671 27.20 -4.02 -2.45
C GLY A 671 27.13 -3.78 -0.94
N GLY A 672 26.05 -4.27 -0.33
CA GLY A 672 25.82 -4.12 1.11
C GLY A 672 26.91 -4.79 1.94
N VAL A 673 27.45 -4.11 2.95
CA VAL A 673 28.56 -4.61 3.76
C VAL A 673 28.03 -5.14 5.10
N THR A 674 27.97 -6.47 5.23
CA THR A 674 27.54 -7.16 6.46
C THR A 674 28.44 -8.36 6.73
N LYS A 675 28.37 -8.93 7.95
CA LYS A 675 29.15 -10.12 8.32
C LYS A 675 28.89 -11.32 7.40
N ALA A 676 27.66 -11.49 6.92
CA ALA A 676 27.30 -12.59 6.02
C ALA A 676 27.92 -12.46 4.61
N ARG A 677 28.53 -11.31 4.29
CA ARG A 677 29.11 -11.01 2.98
C ARG A 677 30.62 -11.25 2.91
N GLY A 678 31.27 -11.55 4.03
CA GLY A 678 32.67 -12.00 4.10
C GLY A 678 33.74 -10.99 3.67
N VAL A 679 33.44 -9.69 3.67
CA VAL A 679 34.43 -8.64 3.35
C VAL A 679 35.59 -8.63 4.35
N ASP A 680 35.35 -9.04 5.59
CA ASP A 680 36.39 -9.25 6.62
C ASP A 680 37.40 -10.34 6.23
N THR A 681 36.95 -11.42 5.58
CA THR A 681 37.83 -12.46 5.02
C THR A 681 38.68 -11.91 3.88
N ALA A 682 38.11 -11.09 3.00
CA ALA A 682 38.85 -10.43 1.92
C ALA A 682 39.92 -9.46 2.44
N ILE A 683 39.63 -8.69 3.49
CA ILE A 683 40.61 -7.82 4.16
C ILE A 683 41.74 -8.66 4.78
N ALA A 684 41.40 -9.76 5.45
CA ALA A 684 42.40 -10.64 6.03
C ALA A 684 43.33 -11.29 4.98
N ALA A 685 42.80 -11.62 3.81
CA ALA A 685 43.55 -12.20 2.70
C ALA A 685 44.62 -11.26 2.13
N LEU A 686 44.46 -9.94 2.26
CA LEU A 686 45.43 -8.96 1.79
C LEU A 686 46.81 -9.09 2.46
N ARG A 687 46.90 -9.73 3.63
CA ARG A 687 48.18 -10.02 4.29
C ARG A 687 49.07 -10.94 3.46
N GLU A 688 48.46 -11.78 2.63
CA GLU A 688 49.15 -12.73 1.74
C GLU A 688 49.28 -12.20 0.31
N LEU A 689 48.68 -11.06 -0.01
CA LEU A 689 48.68 -10.44 -1.34
C LEU A 689 49.45 -9.12 -1.34
N PRO A 690 50.80 -9.15 -1.29
CA PRO A 690 51.60 -7.92 -1.32
C PRO A 690 51.38 -7.16 -2.64
N GLY A 691 51.24 -5.84 -2.56
CA GLY A 691 51.02 -4.96 -3.72
C GLY A 691 49.59 -4.97 -4.29
N VAL A 692 48.71 -5.85 -3.83
CA VAL A 692 47.30 -5.89 -4.24
C VAL A 692 46.46 -4.98 -3.34
N HIS A 693 45.55 -4.22 -3.94
CA HIS A 693 44.58 -3.38 -3.26
C HIS A 693 43.17 -3.99 -3.33
N LEU A 694 42.34 -3.66 -2.33
CA LEU A 694 40.93 -4.02 -2.28
C LEU A 694 40.08 -2.75 -2.24
N ALA A 695 39.21 -2.59 -3.22
CA ALA A 695 38.13 -1.61 -3.16
C ALA A 695 36.83 -2.26 -2.66
N VAL A 696 36.17 -1.58 -1.72
CA VAL A 696 34.87 -1.96 -1.17
C VAL A 696 33.89 -0.85 -1.52
N ASN A 697 33.11 -1.06 -2.57
CA ASN A 697 32.00 -0.19 -2.96
C ASN A 697 30.82 -0.43 -2.01
N CYS A 698 30.62 0.50 -1.06
CA CYS A 698 29.78 0.29 0.12
C CYS A 698 28.34 0.79 -0.11
N VAL A 699 27.38 -0.12 -0.25
CA VAL A 699 25.95 0.26 -0.32
C VAL A 699 25.33 0.19 1.09
N PRO A 700 24.63 1.22 1.59
CA PRO A 700 24.30 2.50 0.95
C PRO A 700 25.38 3.58 1.05
N HIS A 701 26.34 3.47 1.97
CA HIS A 701 27.51 4.36 2.08
C HIS A 701 28.64 3.71 2.88
N SER A 702 29.83 4.30 2.81
CA SER A 702 31.06 3.85 3.49
C SER A 702 31.11 4.17 4.99
N ARG A 703 30.22 5.03 5.50
CA ARG A 703 30.18 5.47 6.92
C ARG A 703 29.22 4.66 7.80
N THR A 704 29.17 3.34 7.65
CA THR A 704 28.31 2.48 8.49
C THR A 704 29.09 1.88 9.66
N VAL A 705 28.40 1.56 10.76
CA VAL A 705 29.01 0.96 11.97
C VAL A 705 29.84 -0.29 11.66
N TYR A 706 29.40 -1.11 10.71
CA TYR A 706 30.12 -2.31 10.34
C TYR A 706 31.35 -2.01 9.48
N VAL A 707 31.26 -1.02 8.58
CA VAL A 707 32.43 -0.57 7.80
C VAL A 707 33.50 0.06 8.69
N GLU A 708 33.12 0.84 9.73
CA GLU A 708 34.10 1.35 10.70
C GLU A 708 34.88 0.21 11.39
N ARG A 709 34.20 -0.88 11.75
CA ARG A 709 34.86 -2.07 12.30
C ARG A 709 35.83 -2.72 11.31
N LEU A 710 35.50 -2.72 10.02
CA LEU A 710 36.41 -3.23 8.98
C LEU A 710 37.62 -2.31 8.79
N ARG A 711 37.48 -0.99 8.98
CA ARG A 711 38.63 -0.07 9.02
C ARG A 711 39.55 -0.36 10.20
N GLU A 712 38.99 -0.54 11.40
CA GLU A 712 39.73 -0.96 12.60
C GLU A 712 40.48 -2.28 12.33
N GLN A 713 39.80 -3.28 11.76
CA GLN A 713 40.42 -4.54 11.37
C GLN A 713 41.58 -4.35 10.39
N ALA A 714 41.41 -3.54 9.35
CA ALA A 714 42.45 -3.29 8.35
C ALA A 714 43.68 -2.59 8.97
N GLN A 715 43.46 -1.70 9.95
CA GLN A 715 44.55 -1.07 10.72
C GLN A 715 45.28 -2.09 11.59
N GLU A 716 44.56 -2.89 12.37
CA GLU A 716 45.13 -3.94 13.23
C GLU A 716 45.95 -4.96 12.44
N GLN A 717 45.53 -5.25 11.21
CA GLN A 717 46.19 -6.22 10.32
C GLN A 717 47.31 -5.61 9.47
N GLY A 718 47.53 -4.29 9.56
CA GLY A 718 48.59 -3.60 8.81
C GLY A 718 48.35 -3.55 7.30
N VAL A 719 47.09 -3.50 6.86
CA VAL A 719 46.71 -3.47 5.43
C VAL A 719 45.86 -2.24 5.08
N ALA A 720 45.71 -1.29 6.01
CA ALA A 720 44.82 -0.14 5.87
C ALA A 720 45.13 0.76 4.66
N ASP A 721 46.40 0.86 4.25
CA ASP A 721 46.85 1.59 3.06
C ASP A 721 46.39 0.95 1.74
N ARG A 722 45.95 -0.30 1.79
CA ARG A 722 45.51 -1.08 0.61
C ARG A 722 44.02 -1.40 0.59
N VAL A 723 43.26 -0.92 1.56
CA VAL A 723 41.80 -1.10 1.61
C VAL A 723 41.10 0.24 1.40
N HIS A 724 40.31 0.33 0.34
CA HIS A 724 39.61 1.54 -0.07
C HIS A 724 38.10 1.36 0.10
N PHE A 725 37.51 2.08 1.06
CA PHE A 725 36.05 2.10 1.23
C PHE A 725 35.48 3.30 0.47
N VAL A 726 34.72 3.05 -0.59
CA VAL A 726 34.12 4.09 -1.43
C VAL A 726 32.60 4.10 -1.30
N ASP A 727 32.01 5.28 -1.48
CA ASP A 727 30.56 5.45 -1.56
C ASP A 727 30.03 4.98 -2.93
N PRO A 728 28.76 4.55 -3.02
CA PRO A 728 28.22 3.98 -4.24
C PRO A 728 27.85 5.05 -5.27
N VAL A 729 27.89 4.65 -6.54
CA VAL A 729 27.40 5.44 -7.68
C VAL A 729 25.93 5.10 -7.98
N ALA A 730 25.30 5.84 -8.89
CA ALA A 730 23.94 5.54 -9.32
C ALA A 730 23.86 4.13 -9.96
N PRO A 731 22.73 3.40 -9.86
CA PRO A 731 22.61 2.03 -10.35
C PRO A 731 23.11 1.83 -11.79
N GLY A 732 22.71 2.71 -12.73
CA GLY A 732 23.15 2.64 -14.13
C GLY A 732 24.64 2.95 -14.36
N GLU A 733 25.35 3.50 -13.38
CA GLU A 733 26.78 3.80 -13.47
C GLU A 733 27.65 2.68 -12.87
N VAL A 734 27.07 1.74 -12.13
CA VAL A 734 27.80 0.72 -11.36
C VAL A 734 28.70 -0.12 -12.27
N VAL A 735 28.19 -0.63 -13.38
CA VAL A 735 28.96 -1.48 -14.31
C VAL A 735 30.19 -0.73 -14.85
N GLY A 736 29.98 0.52 -15.31
CA GLY A 736 31.06 1.37 -15.81
C GLY A 736 32.09 1.70 -14.73
N PHE A 737 31.64 2.04 -13.51
CA PHE A 737 32.49 2.33 -12.36
C PHE A 737 33.39 1.14 -12.00
N LEU A 738 32.80 -0.06 -11.92
CA LEU A 738 33.49 -1.30 -11.56
C LEU A 738 34.48 -1.79 -12.62
N SER A 739 34.26 -1.49 -13.91
CA SER A 739 35.05 -2.00 -15.04
C SER A 739 36.56 -1.72 -14.97
N SER A 740 36.97 -0.73 -14.18
CA SER A 740 38.39 -0.42 -13.95
C SER A 740 39.11 -1.37 -12.98
N ALA A 741 38.41 -2.20 -12.22
CA ALA A 741 39.03 -3.21 -11.35
C ALA A 741 39.64 -4.38 -12.15
N ASP A 742 40.40 -5.26 -11.49
CA ASP A 742 41.01 -6.44 -12.11
C ASP A 742 40.25 -7.74 -11.86
N VAL A 743 39.67 -7.92 -10.67
CA VAL A 743 38.90 -9.12 -10.29
C VAL A 743 37.74 -8.73 -9.38
N GLY A 744 36.56 -9.26 -9.66
CA GLY A 744 35.36 -9.09 -8.83
C GLY A 744 35.24 -10.18 -7.76
N LEU A 745 35.17 -9.78 -6.49
CA LEU A 745 35.05 -10.68 -5.34
C LEU A 745 33.60 -10.91 -4.93
N VAL A 746 33.26 -12.18 -4.67
CA VAL A 746 32.02 -12.61 -4.02
C VAL A 746 32.31 -13.55 -2.84
N PRO A 747 32.82 -13.05 -1.70
CA PRO A 747 33.27 -13.88 -0.58
C PRO A 747 32.15 -14.21 0.42
N ILE A 748 30.94 -14.49 -0.09
CA ILE A 748 29.77 -14.69 0.79
C ILE A 748 29.88 -15.98 1.61
N LEU A 749 29.24 -16.01 2.78
CA LEU A 749 29.33 -17.16 3.70
C LEU A 749 28.24 -18.21 3.46
N HIS A 750 28.45 -19.43 3.94
CA HIS A 750 27.47 -20.52 3.87
C HIS A 750 26.22 -20.22 4.71
N TYR A 751 25.13 -19.93 4.01
CA TYR A 751 23.77 -19.90 4.54
C TYR A 751 22.87 -20.63 3.55
N PRO A 752 21.79 -21.31 3.98
CA PRO A 752 20.97 -22.08 3.05
C PRO A 752 20.40 -21.25 1.89
N SER A 753 20.07 -19.98 2.12
CA SER A 753 19.69 -19.03 1.05
C SER A 753 20.85 -18.70 0.12
N HIS A 754 22.07 -18.48 0.65
CA HIS A 754 23.24 -18.21 -0.16
C HIS A 754 23.62 -19.41 -1.04
N GLU A 755 23.51 -20.65 -0.53
CA GLU A 755 23.76 -21.89 -1.28
C GLU A 755 22.98 -21.98 -2.59
N MET A 756 21.82 -21.30 -2.66
CA MET A 756 20.90 -21.33 -3.78
C MET A 756 20.88 -20.02 -4.58
N ALA A 757 21.49 -18.94 -4.07
CA ALA A 757 21.35 -17.61 -4.64
C ALA A 757 22.40 -17.30 -5.73
N MET A 758 21.94 -16.66 -6.80
CA MET A 758 22.78 -15.96 -7.79
C MET A 758 22.81 -14.48 -7.42
N THR A 759 23.95 -13.96 -6.98
CA THR A 759 24.01 -12.57 -6.48
C THR A 759 24.13 -11.55 -7.62
N ASN A 760 23.46 -10.40 -7.51
CA ASN A 760 23.52 -9.34 -8.54
C ASN A 760 24.96 -8.95 -8.93
N LYS A 761 25.85 -8.82 -7.93
CA LYS A 761 27.25 -8.44 -8.16
C LYS A 761 28.01 -9.41 -9.07
N LEU A 762 27.63 -10.70 -9.08
CA LEU A 762 28.19 -11.67 -10.01
C LEU A 762 27.92 -11.24 -11.46
N PHE A 763 26.68 -10.82 -11.77
CA PHE A 763 26.31 -10.33 -13.09
C PHE A 763 26.88 -8.93 -13.38
N GLU A 764 26.93 -8.04 -12.38
CA GLU A 764 27.60 -6.72 -12.52
C GLU A 764 29.06 -6.90 -12.97
N TYR A 765 29.78 -7.86 -12.38
CA TYR A 765 31.16 -8.15 -12.74
C TYR A 765 31.28 -8.75 -14.14
N ILE A 766 30.37 -9.65 -14.55
CA ILE A 766 30.36 -10.20 -15.91
C ILE A 766 30.17 -9.07 -16.94
N LEU A 767 29.20 -8.19 -16.72
CA LEU A 767 28.95 -7.05 -17.60
C LEU A 767 30.10 -6.02 -17.56
N ALA A 768 30.76 -5.85 -16.42
CA ALA A 768 31.95 -5.01 -16.27
C ALA A 768 33.21 -5.63 -16.90
N GLY A 769 33.15 -6.88 -17.39
CA GLY A 769 34.29 -7.58 -17.97
C GLY A 769 35.33 -8.02 -16.94
N LEU A 770 34.89 -8.32 -15.72
CA LEU A 770 35.76 -8.73 -14.61
C LEU A 770 35.70 -10.25 -14.41
N PRO A 771 36.86 -10.93 -14.32
CA PRO A 771 36.95 -12.28 -13.77
C PRO A 771 36.35 -12.36 -12.38
N LEU A 772 35.76 -13.51 -12.07
CA LEU A 772 35.08 -13.75 -10.80
C LEU A 772 36.02 -14.47 -9.82
N CYS A 773 36.03 -14.07 -8.55
CA CYS A 773 36.59 -14.86 -7.46
C CYS A 773 35.51 -15.02 -6.38
N VAL A 774 34.92 -16.21 -6.32
CA VAL A 774 33.72 -16.51 -5.51
C VAL A 774 34.05 -17.49 -4.39
N SER A 775 33.29 -17.45 -3.30
CA SER A 775 33.37 -18.50 -2.28
C SER A 775 32.76 -19.82 -2.78
N ASP A 776 33.04 -20.93 -2.10
CA ASP A 776 32.56 -22.30 -2.38
C ASP A 776 31.08 -22.52 -2.04
N VAL A 777 30.30 -21.45 -1.99
CA VAL A 777 28.84 -21.50 -1.94
C VAL A 777 28.34 -22.14 -3.24
N ARG A 778 27.56 -23.22 -3.11
CA ARG A 778 27.35 -24.23 -4.15
C ARG A 778 27.00 -23.66 -5.52
N THR A 779 25.89 -22.92 -5.61
CA THR A 779 25.33 -22.48 -6.90
C THR A 779 26.28 -21.56 -7.67
N GLN A 780 26.95 -20.63 -6.98
CA GLN A 780 27.88 -19.70 -7.63
C GLN A 780 29.22 -20.36 -7.97
N ALA A 781 29.73 -21.24 -7.11
CA ALA A 781 30.95 -22.00 -7.38
C ALA A 781 30.79 -22.92 -8.61
N GLU A 782 29.66 -23.63 -8.70
CA GLU A 782 29.32 -24.47 -9.86
C GLU A 782 29.17 -23.63 -11.14
N PHE A 783 28.48 -22.48 -11.07
CA PHE A 783 28.32 -21.57 -12.19
C PHE A 783 29.67 -21.05 -12.72
N VAL A 784 30.55 -20.58 -11.82
CA VAL A 784 31.86 -20.02 -12.19
C VAL A 784 32.78 -21.09 -12.75
N THR A 785 32.81 -22.27 -12.12
CA THR A 785 33.73 -23.36 -12.51
C THR A 785 33.31 -24.00 -13.83
N SER A 786 32.02 -24.30 -14.01
CA SER A 786 31.50 -24.98 -15.22
C SER A 786 31.66 -24.14 -16.49
N ARG A 787 31.69 -22.81 -16.36
CA ARG A 787 31.82 -21.87 -17.47
C ARG A 787 33.22 -21.24 -17.59
N GLY A 788 34.16 -21.60 -16.72
CA GLY A 788 35.53 -21.08 -16.75
C GLY A 788 35.64 -19.56 -16.54
N LEU A 789 34.75 -18.97 -15.74
CA LEU A 789 34.62 -17.50 -15.59
C LEU A 789 35.49 -16.92 -14.46
N GLY A 790 36.19 -17.77 -13.70
CA GLY A 790 36.84 -17.32 -12.49
C GLY A 790 37.43 -18.44 -11.63
N THR A 791 37.69 -18.09 -10.37
CA THR A 791 38.25 -18.97 -9.34
C THR A 791 37.33 -19.11 -8.14
N VAL A 792 37.52 -20.19 -7.37
CA VAL A 792 36.74 -20.50 -6.17
C VAL A 792 37.67 -20.60 -4.95
N HIS A 793 37.22 -20.08 -3.82
CA HIS A 793 37.87 -20.21 -2.51
C HIS A 793 36.92 -20.74 -1.43
N ARG A 794 37.46 -21.34 -0.38
CA ARG A 794 36.68 -21.75 0.80
C ARG A 794 36.19 -20.54 1.58
N ALA A 795 34.89 -20.48 1.88
CA ALA A 795 34.32 -19.43 2.72
C ALA A 795 35.01 -19.36 4.09
N GLU A 796 35.21 -18.15 4.60
CA GLU A 796 35.90 -17.88 5.88
C GLU A 796 37.39 -18.27 5.93
N ASP A 797 38.02 -18.63 4.81
CA ASP A 797 39.46 -18.96 4.71
C ASP A 797 40.24 -17.85 3.96
N PRO A 798 40.95 -16.94 4.68
CA PRO A 798 41.71 -15.87 4.06
C PRO A 798 42.87 -16.34 3.18
N ALA A 799 43.51 -17.47 3.52
CA ALA A 799 44.65 -17.99 2.77
C ALA A 799 44.20 -18.60 1.44
N ASP A 800 43.09 -19.34 1.47
CA ASP A 800 42.51 -19.90 0.24
C ASP A 800 41.90 -18.81 -0.66
N LEU A 801 41.32 -17.74 -0.08
CA LEU A 801 40.90 -16.55 -0.82
C LEU A 801 42.11 -15.88 -1.48
N ALA A 802 43.22 -15.69 -0.75
CA ALA A 802 44.44 -15.12 -1.31
C ALA A 802 45.00 -15.97 -2.47
N ARG A 803 44.99 -17.30 -2.35
CA ARG A 803 45.35 -18.22 -3.45
C ARG A 803 44.45 -17.99 -4.67
N ALA A 804 43.13 -18.03 -4.50
CA ALA A 804 42.17 -17.91 -5.59
C ALA A 804 42.23 -16.53 -6.27
N ALA A 805 42.41 -15.46 -5.49
CA ALA A 805 42.58 -14.10 -6.00
C ALA A 805 43.88 -13.95 -6.80
N ARG A 806 44.99 -14.54 -6.34
CA ARG A 806 46.25 -14.55 -7.09
C ARG A 806 46.11 -15.30 -8.40
N GLU A 807 45.50 -16.48 -8.37
CA GLU A 807 45.23 -17.27 -9.58
C GLU A 807 44.37 -16.48 -10.58
N ALA A 808 43.33 -15.78 -10.11
CA ALA A 808 42.50 -14.94 -10.98
C ALA A 808 43.27 -13.74 -11.58
N LEU A 809 44.18 -13.12 -10.81
CA LEU A 809 45.04 -12.03 -11.28
C LEU A 809 46.08 -12.51 -12.31
N ASP A 810 46.65 -13.71 -12.10
CA ASP A 810 47.63 -14.33 -13.00
C ASP A 810 46.97 -14.74 -14.32
N ARG A 811 45.75 -15.30 -14.26
CA ARG A 811 44.95 -15.72 -15.43
C ARG A 811 44.03 -14.62 -15.96
N ARG A 812 44.20 -13.36 -15.54
CA ARG A 812 43.23 -12.28 -15.81
C ARG A 812 42.90 -12.09 -17.28
N ALA A 813 43.88 -12.25 -18.18
CA ALA A 813 43.67 -12.05 -19.61
C ALA A 813 42.77 -13.15 -20.22
N GLU A 814 43.03 -14.40 -19.86
CA GLU A 814 42.22 -15.56 -20.25
C GLU A 814 40.79 -15.44 -19.71
N LEU A 815 40.65 -15.16 -18.41
CA LEU A 815 39.34 -15.06 -17.76
C LEU A 815 38.53 -13.86 -18.25
N ARG A 816 39.18 -12.72 -18.54
CA ARG A 816 38.52 -11.56 -19.16
C ARG A 816 37.98 -11.89 -20.54
N ALA A 817 38.71 -12.67 -21.33
CA ALA A 817 38.22 -13.11 -22.64
C ALA A 817 36.97 -13.99 -22.49
N ALA A 818 36.98 -14.96 -21.57
CA ALA A 818 35.83 -15.82 -21.29
C ALA A 818 34.59 -15.03 -20.83
N VAL A 819 34.77 -14.03 -19.96
CA VAL A 819 33.69 -13.15 -19.49
C VAL A 819 33.20 -12.19 -20.59
N ALA A 820 34.05 -11.85 -21.56
CA ALA A 820 33.72 -10.97 -22.66
C ALA A 820 32.95 -11.65 -23.80
N GLU A 821 32.78 -12.98 -23.76
CA GLU A 821 32.07 -13.75 -24.78
C GLU A 821 30.66 -13.18 -25.06
N PRO A 822 30.34 -12.80 -26.31
CA PRO A 822 29.08 -12.14 -26.64
C PRO A 822 27.84 -12.96 -26.26
N ALA A 823 27.88 -14.28 -26.45
CA ALA A 823 26.77 -15.17 -26.10
C ALA A 823 26.49 -15.17 -24.59
N LEU A 824 27.55 -15.19 -23.76
CA LEU A 824 27.46 -15.11 -22.31
C LEU A 824 26.83 -13.79 -21.88
N ARG A 825 27.31 -12.67 -22.45
CA ARG A 825 26.79 -11.33 -22.11
C ARG A 825 25.36 -11.13 -22.56
N ALA A 826 24.95 -11.70 -23.69
CA ALA A 826 23.56 -11.67 -24.15
C ALA A 826 22.65 -12.49 -23.24
N GLU A 827 23.06 -13.73 -22.88
CA GLU A 827 22.34 -14.59 -21.93
C GLU A 827 22.17 -13.90 -20.57
N PHE A 828 23.25 -13.31 -20.04
CA PHE A 828 23.28 -12.62 -18.77
C PHE A 828 23.11 -11.10 -18.90
N SER A 829 22.15 -10.69 -19.72
CA SER A 829 21.67 -9.31 -19.84
C SER A 829 20.23 -9.18 -19.37
N TRP A 830 19.81 -7.97 -19.01
CA TRP A 830 18.39 -7.72 -18.71
C TRP A 830 17.48 -8.02 -19.91
N ALA A 831 17.88 -7.62 -21.13
CA ALA A 831 17.14 -7.92 -22.36
C ALA A 831 16.89 -9.42 -22.55
N GLY A 832 17.87 -10.27 -22.19
CA GLY A 832 17.69 -11.72 -22.17
C GLY A 832 16.63 -12.20 -21.17
N GLN A 833 16.45 -11.50 -20.05
CA GLN A 833 15.46 -11.84 -19.03
C GLN A 833 14.05 -11.31 -19.36
N GLU A 834 13.93 -10.22 -20.11
CA GLU A 834 12.62 -9.64 -20.48
C GLU A 834 11.76 -10.61 -21.31
N ALA A 835 12.39 -11.45 -22.13
CA ALA A 835 11.70 -12.50 -22.88
C ALA A 835 11.00 -13.52 -21.94
N HIS A 836 11.66 -13.91 -20.84
CA HIS A 836 11.07 -14.81 -19.84
C HIS A 836 9.92 -14.14 -19.08
N ILE A 837 10.04 -12.84 -18.78
CA ILE A 837 8.95 -12.06 -18.18
C ILE A 837 7.74 -12.04 -19.13
N ALA A 838 7.96 -11.75 -20.42
CA ALA A 838 6.90 -11.72 -21.43
C ALA A 838 6.17 -13.06 -21.52
N GLU A 839 6.92 -14.17 -21.48
CA GLU A 839 6.35 -15.52 -21.49
C GLU A 839 5.46 -15.77 -20.27
N VAL A 840 5.93 -15.47 -19.06
CA VAL A 840 5.15 -15.66 -17.83
C VAL A 840 3.87 -14.84 -17.85
N TYR A 841 3.96 -13.57 -18.24
CA TYR A 841 2.79 -12.69 -18.32
C TYR A 841 1.81 -13.16 -19.39
N SER A 842 2.30 -13.61 -20.55
CA SER A 842 1.46 -14.17 -21.61
C SER A 842 0.68 -15.38 -21.14
N GLN A 843 1.34 -16.29 -20.40
CA GLN A 843 0.73 -17.50 -19.85
C GLN A 843 -0.36 -17.17 -18.82
N VAL A 844 -0.15 -16.16 -17.98
CA VAL A 844 -1.09 -15.81 -16.90
C VAL A 844 -2.28 -15.01 -17.41
N LEU A 845 -2.06 -14.09 -18.35
CA LEU A 845 -3.12 -13.27 -18.95
C LEU A 845 -3.87 -14.01 -20.08
N GLY A 846 -3.29 -15.10 -20.60
CA GLY A 846 -3.89 -15.90 -21.67
C GLY A 846 -3.85 -15.22 -23.04
N VAL A 847 -2.97 -14.23 -23.22
CA VAL A 847 -2.78 -13.49 -24.47
C VAL A 847 -1.27 -13.42 -24.80
N PRO A 848 -0.85 -13.59 -26.06
CA PRO A 848 0.55 -13.41 -26.42
C PRO A 848 0.98 -11.95 -26.23
N LEU A 849 2.03 -11.72 -25.45
CA LEU A 849 2.63 -10.41 -25.23
C LEU A 849 4.02 -10.36 -25.85
N THR A 850 4.31 -9.26 -26.55
CA THR A 850 5.61 -8.99 -27.17
C THR A 850 6.14 -7.65 -26.68
N LEU A 851 7.43 -7.56 -26.45
CA LEU A 851 8.09 -6.29 -26.13
C LEU A 851 8.02 -5.36 -27.33
N SER A 852 7.65 -4.10 -27.10
CA SER A 852 7.66 -3.03 -28.09
C SER A 852 8.66 -1.93 -27.71
N GLY A 853 9.28 -1.30 -28.71
CA GLY A 853 10.23 -0.20 -28.52
C GLY A 853 11.62 -0.60 -27.99
N ASP A 854 12.50 0.40 -27.90
CA ASP A 854 13.86 0.27 -27.35
C ASP A 854 13.85 0.07 -25.82
N ASP A 855 14.94 -0.47 -25.27
CA ASP A 855 15.09 -0.67 -23.83
C ASP A 855 14.97 0.65 -23.06
N PHE A 856 14.16 0.66 -22.00
CA PHE A 856 14.12 1.79 -21.08
C PHE A 856 15.42 1.87 -20.28
N ASP A 857 16.00 3.07 -20.20
CA ASP A 857 17.19 3.33 -19.37
C ASP A 857 16.85 3.13 -17.88
N GLU A 858 17.70 2.41 -17.13
CA GLU A 858 17.61 2.30 -15.67
C GLU A 858 17.71 3.68 -14.99
N GLY A 859 18.25 4.68 -15.70
CA GLY A 859 18.34 6.08 -15.26
C GLY A 859 17.08 6.92 -15.46
N VAL A 860 15.93 6.36 -15.88
CA VAL A 860 14.68 7.12 -15.97
C VAL A 860 14.34 7.70 -14.60
N ALA A 861 14.46 9.02 -14.48
CA ALA A 861 14.19 9.72 -13.24
C ALA A 861 12.69 9.68 -12.92
N GLU A 862 12.37 9.40 -11.67
CA GLU A 862 11.00 9.49 -11.20
C GLU A 862 10.55 10.97 -11.16
N ARG A 863 9.37 11.25 -11.69
CA ARG A 863 8.75 12.58 -11.65
C ARG A 863 7.55 12.54 -10.71
N ARG A 864 7.51 13.39 -9.67
CA ARG A 864 6.31 13.54 -8.81
C ARG A 864 5.15 14.09 -9.64
N LEU A 865 3.98 13.47 -9.51
CA LEU A 865 2.76 13.91 -10.17
C LEU A 865 1.93 14.75 -9.21
N SER A 866 1.31 15.82 -9.71
CA SER A 866 0.27 16.52 -8.96
C SER A 866 -1.01 15.66 -8.84
N PRO A 867 -1.90 15.95 -7.88
CA PRO A 867 -3.17 15.22 -7.73
C PRO A 867 -4.00 15.19 -9.03
N SER A 868 -4.07 16.31 -9.76
CA SER A 868 -4.78 16.41 -11.05
C SER A 868 -4.09 15.62 -12.17
N GLU A 869 -2.75 15.64 -12.24
CA GLU A 869 -2.00 14.82 -13.21
C GLU A 869 -2.08 13.32 -12.91
N SER A 870 -2.25 12.93 -11.64
CA SER A 870 -2.25 11.53 -11.24
C SER A 870 -3.52 10.79 -11.66
N GLY A 871 -4.66 11.49 -11.79
CA GLY A 871 -5.98 10.87 -11.94
C GLY A 871 -6.37 9.94 -10.79
N LEU A 872 -5.66 9.99 -9.66
CA LEU A 872 -5.79 9.11 -8.49
C LEU A 872 -6.11 9.87 -7.21
N ALA A 873 -6.43 11.17 -7.29
CA ALA A 873 -6.76 11.99 -6.13
C ALA A 873 -7.91 11.38 -5.31
N ASP A 874 -8.98 10.95 -5.98
CA ASP A 874 -10.16 10.33 -5.34
C ASP A 874 -9.89 8.93 -4.78
N VAL A 875 -8.84 8.26 -5.27
CA VAL A 875 -8.42 6.92 -4.83
C VAL A 875 -7.55 7.00 -3.57
N LEU A 876 -6.70 8.03 -3.48
CA LEU A 876 -5.67 8.15 -2.44
C LEU A 876 -6.05 9.09 -1.31
N PHE A 877 -6.95 10.05 -1.59
CA PHE A 877 -7.51 10.97 -0.63
C PHE A 877 -9.03 10.83 -0.65
N PRO A 878 -9.59 9.69 -0.21
CA PRO A 878 -11.01 9.66 0.08
C PRO A 878 -11.24 10.76 1.13
N THR A 879 -11.99 11.80 0.77
CA THR A 879 -12.39 12.85 1.71
C THR A 879 -12.95 12.17 2.95
N GLU A 880 -12.32 12.38 4.11
CA GLU A 880 -12.86 11.89 5.38
C GLU A 880 -14.26 12.49 5.54
N SER A 881 -15.28 11.66 5.28
CA SER A 881 -16.69 11.89 5.61
C SER A 881 -16.96 11.47 7.04
#